data_AF-L9XZ68-F1
#
_entry.id   AF-L9XZ68-F1
#
_cell.length_a   1.000
_cell.length_b   1.000
_cell.length_c   1.000
_cell.angle_alpha   90.00
_cell.angle_beta   90.00
_cell.angle_gamma   90.00
#
_symmetry.space_group_name_H-M   'P 1'
#
loop_
_entity.id
_entity.type
_entity.pdbx_description
1 polymer ?
#
loop_
_entity_poly.entity_id
_entity_poly.type
_entity_poly.pdbx_seq_one_letter_code
_entity_poly.pdbx_strand_id
1 'polypeptide(L)'
;MKSNAKSALGIGGLVVLAAAIGAGVFVLNGSEIAVWFVIGGIPLIIVGGIALYVRGVVSRSGTSEQQYVEKRARAVAQDFQETVRERNDLHTAYPGWEFTADAQFESIAGDLRAEGVAFDLESGAFDLTKSVKNADVQSFEEIAAEIDRVEEDVETEFRSFATDELSRIEDALDRLEEVDLVGREAAIDEPAPDAAVPACRDSVDAARATATETIETAIETVREMGRGDQRPADSDAIERDLEAAADAVGRNEFGAAVESVLEARDRLRDQFSGSFDAERDAVLTLVDAVEDAGVAAHVDAEYIDAIDEVESAVTGMDSALDLSEVSRRRADLRRTCVDVVAALERTLAEEVEPLRDADLPPGYYAEPAIAGETFVDELEGIDDFERFTERWREVAESLADAVGTASTKAAVVGAYDDVAETIEAELEASGEVTDDDLPVRNADEFLGLYYRRNEGVELDPDVPVLRPGDVETHDLSVDVAYERGGTKRTATLSLSGSGYDETATVETRVAGSTTFADVPAGSYALEAEPGDDAFAPIEREVRVDGGTTIEIEFSEQSLRERVCADTDTDMGEHLSELRPRLEELFEDEGHVSTAMELPVRSAHAPCLLAVWAETDGYDATETGDGEIVVFERDQLERELTNVVRYNLEPGERLSFDDLERNFLTAPVPRSVIRDVIADLSEEHSVTTSGDAIELK
;
A
#
# COMPACT_ATOMS: atom_id res chain seq x y z
N MET A 1 6.64 27.27 -66.70
CA MET A 1 5.55 27.33 -67.70
C MET A 1 6.13 27.59 -69.10
N LYS A 2 6.51 26.49 -69.77
CA LYS A 2 7.19 26.46 -71.08
C LYS A 2 6.23 26.86 -72.22
N SER A 3 6.76 27.40 -73.33
CA SER A 3 5.97 27.87 -74.50
C SER A 3 5.08 26.80 -75.15
N ASN A 4 5.24 25.53 -74.77
CA ASN A 4 4.43 24.40 -75.22
C ASN A 4 2.98 24.45 -74.75
N ALA A 5 2.65 25.15 -73.64
CA ALA A 5 1.25 25.38 -73.23
C ALA A 5 0.49 26.30 -74.21
N LYS A 6 1.19 27.21 -74.90
CA LYS A 6 0.58 28.08 -75.95
C LYS A 6 0.37 27.32 -77.27
N SER A 7 1.21 26.33 -77.56
CA SER A 7 1.10 25.48 -78.75
C SER A 7 -0.02 24.44 -78.60
N ALA A 8 -0.13 23.82 -77.42
CA ALA A 8 -1.19 22.86 -77.10
C ALA A 8 -2.60 23.49 -77.07
N LEU A 9 -2.74 24.74 -76.56
CA LEU A 9 -3.99 25.50 -76.64
C LEU A 9 -4.37 25.90 -78.07
N GLY A 10 -3.39 26.10 -78.97
CA GLY A 10 -3.63 26.42 -80.37
C GLY A 10 -4.18 25.25 -81.18
N ILE A 11 -3.70 24.03 -80.92
CA ILE A 11 -4.16 22.79 -81.57
C ILE A 11 -5.49 22.34 -80.96
N GLY A 12 -5.63 22.38 -79.63
CA GLY A 12 -6.90 22.08 -78.94
C GLY A 12 -8.03 23.03 -79.33
N GLY A 13 -7.75 24.32 -79.51
CA GLY A 13 -8.72 25.30 -79.99
C GLY A 13 -9.19 25.05 -81.44
N LEU A 14 -8.32 24.53 -82.31
CA LEU A 14 -8.65 24.18 -83.70
C LEU A 14 -9.57 22.95 -83.78
N VAL A 15 -9.37 21.96 -82.92
CA VAL A 15 -10.23 20.76 -82.85
C VAL A 15 -11.63 21.12 -82.34
N VAL A 16 -11.73 21.99 -81.32
CA VAL A 16 -13.02 22.47 -80.79
C VAL A 16 -13.75 23.34 -81.81
N LEU A 17 -13.05 24.20 -82.55
CA LEU A 17 -13.63 25.01 -83.63
C LEU A 17 -14.11 24.14 -84.80
N ALA A 18 -13.33 23.11 -85.18
CA ALA A 18 -13.70 22.16 -86.22
C ALA A 18 -14.91 21.29 -85.80
N ALA A 19 -14.99 20.90 -84.53
CA ALA A 19 -16.14 20.20 -83.97
C ALA A 19 -17.40 21.08 -83.97
N ALA A 20 -17.29 22.37 -83.64
CA ALA A 20 -18.40 23.32 -83.68
C ALA A 20 -18.89 23.60 -85.12
N ILE A 21 -17.98 23.70 -86.09
CA ILE A 21 -18.31 23.84 -87.52
C ILE A 21 -18.95 22.55 -88.05
N GLY A 22 -18.42 21.38 -87.67
CA GLY A 22 -19.00 20.07 -88.01
C GLY A 22 -20.42 19.89 -87.46
N ALA A 23 -20.66 20.31 -86.21
CA ALA A 23 -21.99 20.31 -85.60
C ALA A 23 -22.97 21.26 -86.33
N GLY A 24 -22.51 22.46 -86.74
CA GLY A 24 -23.32 23.40 -87.52
C GLY A 24 -23.68 22.88 -88.92
N VAL A 25 -22.76 22.19 -89.59
CA VAL A 25 -22.99 21.57 -90.90
C VAL A 25 -23.93 20.37 -90.80
N PHE A 26 -23.85 19.60 -89.71
CA PHE A 26 -24.73 18.46 -89.42
C PHE A 26 -26.20 18.89 -89.21
N VAL A 27 -26.43 20.03 -88.55
CA VAL A 27 -27.79 20.55 -88.29
C VAL A 27 -28.45 21.15 -89.54
N LEU A 28 -27.68 21.65 -90.51
CA LEU A 28 -28.22 22.37 -91.68
C LEU A 28 -28.45 21.51 -92.93
N ASN A 29 -27.71 20.41 -93.15
CA ASN A 29 -27.71 19.70 -94.45
C ASN A 29 -27.89 18.17 -94.40
N GLY A 30 -28.15 17.57 -93.23
CA GLY A 30 -28.43 16.13 -93.11
C GLY A 30 -27.22 15.20 -93.20
N SER A 31 -27.42 13.94 -92.79
CA SER A 31 -26.36 12.99 -92.38
C SER A 31 -25.39 12.52 -93.47
N GLU A 32 -25.71 12.69 -94.75
CA GLU A 32 -24.84 12.24 -95.86
C GLU A 32 -23.64 13.17 -96.14
N ILE A 33 -23.78 14.48 -95.87
CA ILE A 33 -22.71 15.46 -96.11
C ILE A 33 -21.73 15.53 -94.92
N ALA A 34 -22.19 15.21 -93.71
CA ALA A 34 -21.37 15.21 -92.51
C ALA A 34 -20.27 14.14 -92.51
N VAL A 35 -20.53 12.97 -93.09
CA VAL A 35 -19.53 11.88 -93.19
C VAL A 35 -18.40 12.26 -94.15
N TRP A 36 -18.69 12.90 -95.28
CA TRP A 36 -17.67 13.42 -96.20
C TRP A 36 -16.88 14.59 -95.61
N PHE A 37 -17.50 15.41 -94.75
CA PHE A 37 -16.80 16.48 -94.03
C PHE A 37 -15.85 15.93 -92.94
N VAL A 38 -16.20 14.83 -92.27
CA VAL A 38 -15.32 14.18 -91.28
C VAL A 38 -14.17 13.41 -91.96
N ILE A 39 -14.46 12.67 -93.04
CA ILE A 39 -13.45 11.84 -93.73
C ILE A 39 -12.54 12.68 -94.64
N GLY A 40 -13.08 13.69 -95.33
CA GLY A 40 -12.33 14.52 -96.26
C GLY A 40 -12.03 15.93 -95.73
N GLY A 41 -13.00 16.56 -95.07
CA GLY A 41 -12.92 17.96 -94.64
C GLY A 41 -12.01 18.20 -93.43
N ILE A 42 -12.06 17.38 -92.38
CA ILE A 42 -11.21 17.52 -91.19
C ILE A 42 -9.73 17.32 -91.54
N PRO A 43 -9.33 16.28 -92.31
CA PRO A 43 -7.95 16.16 -92.78
C PRO A 43 -7.52 17.33 -93.67
N LEU A 44 -8.40 17.85 -94.55
CA LEU A 44 -8.08 19.04 -95.36
C LEU A 44 -7.99 20.33 -94.56
N ILE A 45 -8.72 20.46 -93.45
CA ILE A 45 -8.65 21.61 -92.54
C ILE A 45 -7.45 21.49 -91.61
N ILE A 46 -7.04 20.28 -91.21
CA ILE A 46 -5.81 20.05 -90.44
C ILE A 46 -4.58 20.24 -91.34
N VAL A 47 -4.54 19.63 -92.53
CA VAL A 47 -3.45 19.80 -93.51
C VAL A 47 -3.43 21.22 -94.07
N GLY A 48 -4.59 21.80 -94.39
CA GLY A 48 -4.72 23.19 -94.83
C GLY A 48 -4.46 24.20 -93.72
N GLY A 49 -4.82 23.87 -92.48
CA GLY A 49 -4.56 24.66 -91.28
C GLY A 49 -3.10 24.63 -90.86
N ILE A 50 -2.42 23.49 -90.96
CA ILE A 50 -0.97 23.35 -90.79
C ILE A 50 -0.24 24.04 -91.94
N ALA A 51 -0.67 23.89 -93.20
CA ALA A 51 -0.10 24.60 -94.33
C ALA A 51 -0.30 26.13 -94.24
N LEU A 52 -1.43 26.61 -93.71
CA LEU A 52 -1.69 28.05 -93.47
C LEU A 52 -1.04 28.56 -92.19
N TYR A 53 -0.82 27.72 -91.18
CA TYR A 53 -0.06 28.07 -89.97
C TYR A 53 1.43 28.17 -90.29
N VAL A 54 1.99 27.21 -91.02
CA VAL A 54 3.36 27.25 -91.55
C VAL A 54 3.51 28.43 -92.53
N ARG A 55 2.59 28.63 -93.48
CA ARG A 55 2.64 29.78 -94.41
C ARG A 55 2.34 31.13 -93.74
N GLY A 56 1.61 31.14 -92.62
CA GLY A 56 1.26 32.33 -91.84
C GLY A 56 2.36 32.76 -90.86
N VAL A 57 3.07 31.80 -90.27
CA VAL A 57 4.26 32.05 -89.42
C VAL A 57 5.47 32.42 -90.30
N VAL A 58 5.60 31.82 -91.47
CA VAL A 58 6.64 32.15 -92.47
C VAL A 58 6.40 33.51 -93.14
N SER A 59 5.14 33.96 -93.31
CA SER A 59 4.84 35.26 -93.94
C SER A 59 4.77 36.46 -92.98
N ARG A 60 4.70 36.27 -91.66
CA ARG A 60 4.70 37.37 -90.67
C ARG A 60 6.05 37.71 -90.05
N SER A 61 7.11 36.96 -90.32
CA SER A 61 8.43 37.15 -89.66
C SER A 61 9.63 37.41 -90.59
N GLY A 62 9.53 37.18 -91.91
CA GLY A 62 10.62 37.50 -92.84
C GLY A 62 11.88 36.63 -92.72
N THR A 63 11.78 35.46 -92.09
CA THR A 63 12.87 34.49 -91.87
C THR A 63 12.90 33.43 -92.97
N SER A 64 14.06 33.11 -93.55
CA SER A 64 14.20 32.04 -94.55
C SER A 64 14.14 30.65 -93.91
N GLU A 65 13.75 29.61 -94.68
CA GLU A 65 13.68 28.21 -94.23
C GLU A 65 15.00 27.75 -93.57
N GLN A 66 16.14 28.18 -94.10
CA GLN A 66 17.47 27.92 -93.53
C GLN A 66 17.69 28.54 -92.15
N GLN A 67 17.12 29.72 -91.88
CA GLN A 67 17.21 30.37 -90.56
C GLN A 67 16.31 29.67 -89.53
N TYR A 68 15.22 29.04 -89.97
CA TYR A 68 14.36 28.25 -89.10
C TYR A 68 15.05 26.95 -88.67
N VAL A 69 15.66 26.21 -89.61
CA VAL A 69 16.43 24.99 -89.31
C VAL A 69 17.59 25.29 -88.36
N GLU A 70 18.35 26.35 -88.59
CA GLU A 70 19.47 26.75 -87.71
C GLU A 70 18.99 27.10 -86.29
N LYS A 71 17.82 27.75 -86.16
CA LYS A 71 17.22 28.05 -84.85
C LYS A 71 16.72 26.78 -84.14
N ARG A 72 16.12 25.84 -84.87
CA ARG A 72 15.65 24.57 -84.32
C ARG A 72 16.83 23.68 -83.89
N ALA A 73 17.85 23.54 -84.74
CA ALA A 73 19.09 22.82 -84.43
C ALA A 73 19.75 23.37 -83.16
N ARG A 74 19.82 24.71 -83.03
CA ARG A 74 20.33 25.35 -81.80
C ARG A 74 19.47 25.02 -80.58
N ALA A 75 18.14 25.06 -80.69
CA ALA A 75 17.27 24.76 -79.56
C ALA A 75 17.44 23.31 -79.09
N VAL A 76 17.40 22.34 -80.02
CA VAL A 76 17.57 20.91 -79.70
C VAL A 76 18.96 20.63 -79.12
N ALA A 77 20.01 21.27 -79.65
CA ALA A 77 21.35 21.14 -79.09
C ALA A 77 21.51 21.81 -77.71
N GLN A 78 20.73 22.87 -77.43
CA GLN A 78 20.67 23.49 -76.10
C GLN A 78 19.95 22.58 -75.10
N ASP A 79 18.84 22.00 -75.49
CA ASP A 79 18.08 21.05 -74.67
C ASP A 79 19.00 19.85 -74.32
N PHE A 80 19.69 19.25 -75.30
CA PHE A 80 20.66 18.18 -75.04
C PHE A 80 21.85 18.62 -74.17
N GLN A 81 22.32 19.85 -74.33
CA GLN A 81 23.37 20.42 -73.48
C GLN A 81 22.93 20.58 -72.03
N GLU A 82 21.68 20.94 -71.77
CA GLU A 82 21.14 21.00 -70.41
C GLU A 82 21.14 19.58 -69.80
N THR A 83 20.63 18.57 -70.52
CA THR A 83 20.62 17.17 -70.04
C THR A 83 22.02 16.61 -69.78
N VAL A 84 22.98 16.82 -70.70
CA VAL A 84 24.37 16.34 -70.52
C VAL A 84 25.05 17.01 -69.32
N ARG A 85 24.84 18.33 -69.14
CA ARG A 85 25.40 19.05 -67.99
C ARG A 85 24.80 18.57 -66.68
N GLU A 86 23.48 18.41 -66.62
CA GLU A 86 22.81 17.88 -65.44
C GLU A 86 23.34 16.48 -65.07
N ARG A 87 23.45 15.58 -66.05
CA ARG A 87 24.02 14.25 -65.85
C ARG A 87 25.48 14.29 -65.37
N ASN A 88 26.33 15.13 -65.96
CA ASN A 88 27.73 15.25 -65.53
C ASN A 88 27.88 15.89 -64.14
N ASP A 89 27.02 16.85 -63.81
CA ASP A 89 26.96 17.48 -62.48
C ASP A 89 26.52 16.45 -61.42
N LEU A 90 25.50 15.63 -61.73
CA LEU A 90 25.04 14.54 -60.86
C LEU A 90 26.13 13.48 -60.66
N HIS A 91 26.80 13.03 -61.73
CA HIS A 91 27.88 12.04 -61.60
C HIS A 91 29.07 12.56 -60.79
N THR A 92 29.37 13.86 -60.89
CA THR A 92 30.44 14.48 -60.10
C THR A 92 30.06 14.63 -58.63
N ALA A 93 28.81 14.99 -58.34
CA ALA A 93 28.32 15.18 -56.96
C ALA A 93 28.02 13.84 -56.26
N TYR A 94 27.62 12.81 -57.01
CA TYR A 94 27.23 11.50 -56.50
C TYR A 94 28.03 10.39 -57.21
N PRO A 95 29.29 10.13 -56.81
CA PRO A 95 30.15 9.14 -57.47
C PRO A 95 29.62 7.71 -57.43
N GLY A 96 28.71 7.40 -56.50
CA GLY A 96 28.04 6.10 -56.40
C GLY A 96 26.85 5.93 -57.35
N TRP A 97 26.45 6.98 -58.07
CA TRP A 97 25.42 6.91 -59.11
C TRP A 97 26.06 6.63 -60.48
N GLU A 98 25.74 5.46 -61.04
CA GLU A 98 26.12 5.06 -62.40
C GLU A 98 24.89 5.10 -63.30
N PHE A 99 24.93 5.94 -64.34
CA PHE A 99 23.87 6.01 -65.34
C PHE A 99 24.00 4.87 -66.34
N THR A 100 22.96 4.06 -66.52
CA THR A 100 23.10 2.79 -67.26
C THR A 100 23.01 2.92 -68.78
N ALA A 101 22.51 4.06 -69.28
CA ALA A 101 22.19 4.26 -70.70
C ALA A 101 23.14 5.21 -71.45
N ASP A 102 24.44 5.20 -71.13
CA ASP A 102 25.46 6.04 -71.80
C ASP A 102 25.48 5.94 -73.34
N ALA A 103 25.17 4.76 -73.86
CA ALA A 103 25.07 4.53 -75.30
C ALA A 103 23.99 5.40 -75.97
N GLN A 104 22.95 5.83 -75.25
CA GLN A 104 21.91 6.71 -75.79
C GLN A 104 22.43 8.14 -75.96
N PHE A 105 23.25 8.65 -75.04
CA PHE A 105 23.92 9.94 -75.20
C PHE A 105 24.89 9.94 -76.40
N GLU A 106 25.62 8.85 -76.60
CA GLU A 106 26.47 8.67 -77.79
C GLU A 106 25.65 8.61 -79.09
N SER A 107 24.49 7.96 -79.06
CA SER A 107 23.55 7.88 -80.18
C SER A 107 23.02 9.26 -80.56
N ILE A 108 22.47 10.01 -79.61
CA ILE A 108 21.96 11.38 -79.82
C ILE A 108 23.06 12.30 -80.34
N ALA A 109 24.27 12.24 -79.76
CA ALA A 109 25.41 13.04 -80.25
C ALA A 109 25.84 12.62 -81.66
N GLY A 110 25.70 11.35 -82.02
CA GLY A 110 25.89 10.82 -83.36
C GLY A 110 24.88 11.39 -84.37
N ASP A 111 23.61 11.38 -84.01
CA ASP A 111 22.50 11.86 -84.85
C ASP A 111 22.54 13.39 -85.02
N LEU A 112 22.82 14.12 -83.94
CA LEU A 112 23.11 15.56 -83.99
C LEU A 112 24.27 15.87 -84.94
N ARG A 113 25.34 15.07 -84.91
CA ARG A 113 26.50 15.22 -85.81
C ARG A 113 26.13 14.94 -87.27
N ALA A 114 25.26 13.96 -87.53
CA ALA A 114 24.76 13.67 -88.88
C ALA A 114 23.98 14.86 -89.48
N GLU A 115 23.20 15.56 -88.65
CA GLU A 115 22.48 16.78 -89.03
C GLU A 115 23.33 18.07 -88.96
N GLY A 116 24.62 17.93 -88.66
CA GLY A 116 25.61 19.02 -88.72
C GLY A 116 25.82 19.79 -87.42
N VAL A 117 25.46 19.24 -86.27
CA VAL A 117 25.77 19.76 -84.93
C VAL A 117 26.90 18.93 -84.32
N ALA A 118 28.09 19.50 -84.14
CA ALA A 118 29.18 18.82 -83.43
C ALA A 118 28.97 18.99 -81.91
N PHE A 119 28.97 17.89 -81.17
CA PHE A 119 28.71 17.87 -79.72
C PHE A 119 29.83 17.13 -78.97
N ASP A 120 30.22 17.65 -77.81
CA ASP A 120 31.17 17.06 -76.86
C ASP A 120 30.43 16.66 -75.57
N LEU A 121 30.42 15.36 -75.27
CA LEU A 121 29.69 14.79 -74.13
C LEU A 121 30.38 15.04 -72.77
N GLU A 122 31.70 15.26 -72.74
CA GLU A 122 32.41 15.55 -71.49
C GLU A 122 32.14 16.99 -71.04
N SER A 123 32.24 17.95 -71.96
CA SER A 123 32.07 19.38 -71.65
C SER A 123 30.64 19.90 -71.84
N GLY A 124 29.78 19.13 -72.52
CA GLY A 124 28.46 19.56 -72.96
C GLY A 124 28.48 20.65 -74.02
N ALA A 125 29.63 20.98 -74.62
CA ALA A 125 29.76 22.04 -75.60
C ALA A 125 29.27 21.60 -77.00
N PHE A 126 28.71 22.54 -77.78
CA PHE A 126 28.25 22.25 -79.14
C PHE A 126 28.52 23.39 -80.12
N ASP A 127 28.70 23.01 -81.39
CA ASP A 127 28.91 23.93 -82.51
C ASP A 127 28.06 23.56 -83.74
N LEU A 128 27.46 24.58 -84.36
CA LEU A 128 26.68 24.42 -85.60
C LEU A 128 27.62 24.49 -86.80
N THR A 129 27.69 23.40 -87.58
CA THR A 129 28.48 23.38 -88.81
C THR A 129 27.71 23.99 -89.98
N LYS A 130 28.40 24.22 -91.11
CA LYS A 130 27.76 24.74 -92.34
C LYS A 130 26.70 23.78 -92.91
N SER A 131 26.73 22.50 -92.55
CA SER A 131 25.85 21.45 -93.05
C SER A 131 24.44 21.52 -92.49
N VAL A 132 24.24 22.14 -91.31
CA VAL A 132 22.92 22.34 -90.66
C VAL A 132 21.89 23.00 -91.57
N LYS A 133 22.32 23.81 -92.54
CA LYS A 133 21.40 24.51 -93.45
C LYS A 133 20.66 23.58 -94.43
N ASN A 134 21.11 22.33 -94.55
CA ASN A 134 20.50 21.30 -95.38
C ASN A 134 19.87 20.16 -94.55
N ALA A 135 19.85 20.29 -93.23
CA ALA A 135 19.30 19.30 -92.31
C ALA A 135 17.77 19.24 -92.38
N ASP A 136 17.21 18.08 -92.05
CA ASP A 136 15.76 17.89 -91.99
C ASP A 136 15.21 18.35 -90.64
N VAL A 137 14.13 19.15 -90.68
CA VAL A 137 13.42 19.58 -89.47
C VAL A 137 12.84 18.37 -88.75
N GLN A 138 12.37 17.35 -89.48
CA GLN A 138 11.79 16.15 -88.89
C GLN A 138 12.83 15.36 -88.08
N SER A 139 14.07 15.26 -88.56
CA SER A 139 15.17 14.63 -87.80
C SER A 139 15.42 15.33 -86.46
N PHE A 140 15.33 16.67 -86.41
CA PHE A 140 15.42 17.40 -85.13
C PHE A 140 14.20 17.19 -84.22
N GLU A 141 13.02 16.85 -84.73
CA GLU A 141 11.87 16.46 -83.90
C GLU A 141 12.05 15.05 -83.32
N GLU A 142 12.60 14.13 -84.10
CA GLU A 142 12.93 12.78 -83.65
C GLU A 142 14.04 12.81 -82.58
N ILE A 143 15.11 13.59 -82.81
CA ILE A 143 16.19 13.80 -81.83
C ILE A 143 15.65 14.49 -80.57
N ALA A 144 14.79 15.51 -80.69
CA ALA A 144 14.19 16.16 -79.52
C ALA A 144 13.36 15.17 -78.68
N ALA A 145 12.58 14.30 -79.31
CA ALA A 145 11.83 13.27 -78.61
C ALA A 145 12.72 12.17 -78.00
N GLU A 146 13.94 11.98 -78.50
CA GLU A 146 14.94 11.11 -77.88
C GLU A 146 15.62 11.78 -76.68
N ILE A 147 15.94 13.08 -76.77
CA ILE A 147 16.43 13.88 -75.65
C ILE A 147 15.42 13.89 -74.50
N ASP A 148 14.13 14.15 -74.79
CA ASP A 148 13.07 14.14 -73.76
C ASP A 148 12.99 12.77 -73.04
N ARG A 149 13.20 11.66 -73.77
CA ARG A 149 13.24 10.30 -73.20
C ARG A 149 14.47 10.07 -72.33
N VAL A 150 15.64 10.50 -72.79
CA VAL A 150 16.89 10.39 -72.02
C VAL A 150 16.86 11.29 -70.77
N GLU A 151 16.26 12.48 -70.86
CA GLU A 151 16.01 13.35 -69.70
C GLU A 151 15.13 12.62 -68.66
N GLU A 152 14.02 12.01 -69.08
CA GLU A 152 13.14 11.20 -68.21
C GLU A 152 13.87 9.99 -67.61
N ASP A 153 14.73 9.31 -68.39
CA ASP A 153 15.56 8.19 -67.92
C ASP A 153 16.59 8.65 -66.86
N VAL A 154 17.26 9.79 -67.07
CA VAL A 154 18.17 10.40 -66.08
C VAL A 154 17.43 10.73 -64.79
N GLU A 155 16.27 11.40 -64.88
CA GLU A 155 15.47 11.73 -63.70
C GLU A 155 15.00 10.46 -62.95
N THR A 156 14.58 9.43 -63.68
CA THR A 156 14.07 8.18 -63.10
C THR A 156 15.17 7.37 -62.44
N GLU A 157 16.31 7.19 -63.10
CA GLU A 157 17.46 6.49 -62.53
C GLU A 157 18.02 7.23 -61.31
N PHE A 158 18.14 8.56 -61.37
CA PHE A 158 18.62 9.33 -60.23
C PHE A 158 17.63 9.29 -59.05
N ARG A 159 16.31 9.32 -59.31
CA ARG A 159 15.30 9.14 -58.27
C ARG A 159 15.41 7.78 -57.60
N SER A 160 15.59 6.71 -58.37
CA SER A 160 15.82 5.36 -57.83
C SER A 160 17.07 5.31 -56.97
N PHE A 161 18.17 5.90 -57.45
CA PHE A 161 19.41 6.01 -56.67
C PHE A 161 19.19 6.77 -55.36
N ALA A 162 18.48 7.91 -55.39
CA ALA A 162 18.20 8.69 -54.20
C ALA A 162 17.39 7.90 -53.17
N THR A 163 16.33 7.19 -53.59
CA THR A 163 15.56 6.31 -52.69
C THR A 163 16.44 5.22 -52.08
N ASP A 164 17.23 4.51 -52.90
CA ASP A 164 18.11 3.44 -52.41
C ASP A 164 19.16 3.96 -51.43
N GLU A 165 19.73 5.14 -51.71
CA GLU A 165 20.71 5.79 -50.84
C GLU A 165 20.09 6.22 -49.51
N LEU A 166 18.90 6.84 -49.53
CA LEU A 166 18.19 7.24 -48.32
C LEU A 166 17.87 6.03 -47.43
N SER A 167 17.37 4.94 -48.01
CA SER A 167 17.11 3.71 -47.25
C SER A 167 18.38 3.12 -46.65
N ARG A 168 19.52 3.12 -47.37
CA ARG A 168 20.81 2.64 -46.81
C ARG A 168 21.29 3.51 -45.65
N ILE A 169 21.10 4.83 -45.75
CA ILE A 169 21.46 5.75 -44.67
C ILE A 169 20.57 5.48 -43.46
N GLU A 170 19.25 5.34 -43.66
CA GLU A 170 18.31 5.04 -42.58
C GLU A 170 18.65 3.71 -41.89
N ASP A 171 18.84 2.62 -42.65
CA ASP A 171 19.24 1.32 -42.11
C ASP A 171 20.55 1.40 -41.30
N ALA A 172 21.49 2.25 -41.71
CA ALA A 172 22.73 2.45 -40.97
C ALA A 172 22.49 3.19 -39.65
N LEU A 173 21.65 4.21 -39.62
CA LEU A 173 21.33 4.96 -38.40
C LEU A 173 20.47 4.16 -37.43
N ASP A 174 19.49 3.41 -37.92
CA ASP A 174 18.63 2.55 -37.10
C ASP A 174 19.46 1.50 -36.32
N ARG A 175 20.56 1.00 -36.90
CA ARG A 175 21.50 0.09 -36.21
C ARG A 175 22.25 0.75 -35.05
N LEU A 176 22.47 2.06 -35.06
CA LEU A 176 23.05 2.79 -33.93
C LEU A 176 22.01 3.09 -32.85
N GLU A 177 20.75 3.32 -33.26
CA GLU A 177 19.62 3.54 -32.38
C GLU A 177 19.22 2.25 -31.64
N GLU A 178 19.24 1.08 -32.31
CA GLU A 178 18.94 -0.24 -31.71
C GLU A 178 19.82 -0.58 -30.49
N VAL A 179 20.99 0.06 -30.40
CA VAL A 179 22.01 -0.18 -29.37
C VAL A 179 22.22 1.03 -28.47
N ASP A 180 21.27 1.98 -28.50
CA ASP A 180 21.22 3.18 -27.66
C ASP A 180 22.49 4.05 -27.71
N LEU A 181 23.24 4.01 -28.82
CA LEU A 181 24.41 4.89 -28.98
C LEU A 181 24.01 6.33 -29.33
N VAL A 182 22.84 6.49 -29.94
CA VAL A 182 22.27 7.76 -30.39
C VAL A 182 20.75 7.71 -30.25
N GLY A 183 20.13 8.84 -29.93
CA GLY A 183 18.67 9.01 -30.01
C GLY A 183 18.32 9.86 -31.21
N ARG A 184 17.49 9.35 -32.13
CA ARG A 184 17.06 10.10 -33.32
C ARG A 184 15.75 10.83 -33.05
N GLU A 185 15.75 12.16 -33.18
CA GLU A 185 14.52 12.96 -32.99
C GLU A 185 13.53 12.87 -34.15
N ALA A 186 14.01 12.57 -35.38
CA ALA A 186 13.18 12.53 -36.58
C ALA A 186 13.71 11.55 -37.64
N ALA A 187 12.76 10.92 -38.35
CA ALA A 187 13.06 10.05 -39.50
C ALA A 187 13.64 10.84 -40.69
N ILE A 188 14.29 10.14 -41.62
CA ILE A 188 14.82 10.77 -42.83
C ILE A 188 13.65 11.13 -43.76
N ASP A 189 13.62 12.37 -44.25
CA ASP A 189 12.57 12.83 -45.16
C ASP A 189 12.76 12.24 -46.58
N GLU A 190 11.88 11.33 -46.95
CA GLU A 190 11.84 10.78 -48.32
C GLU A 190 11.19 11.76 -49.32
N PRO A 191 11.77 11.94 -50.52
CA PRO A 191 11.17 12.74 -51.57
C PRO A 191 9.90 12.07 -52.11
N ALA A 192 8.97 12.87 -52.65
CA ALA A 192 7.77 12.34 -53.30
C ALA A 192 8.13 11.41 -54.48
N PRO A 193 7.29 10.39 -54.81
CA PRO A 193 7.60 9.43 -55.87
C PRO A 193 7.79 10.03 -57.28
N ASP A 194 7.27 11.23 -57.51
CA ASP A 194 7.39 12.01 -58.75
C ASP A 194 8.23 13.29 -58.57
N ALA A 195 9.05 13.35 -57.52
CA ALA A 195 9.92 14.48 -57.24
C ALA A 195 10.93 14.71 -58.38
N ALA A 196 11.20 15.99 -58.66
CA ALA A 196 12.23 16.39 -59.61
C ALA A 196 13.63 16.19 -59.00
N VAL A 197 14.64 16.04 -59.86
CA VAL A 197 16.04 15.82 -59.48
C VAL A 197 16.54 16.76 -58.37
N PRO A 198 16.30 18.09 -58.41
CA PRO A 198 16.75 18.98 -57.33
C PRO A 198 16.20 18.62 -55.95
N ALA A 199 14.94 18.20 -55.86
CA ALA A 199 14.36 17.79 -54.58
C ALA A 199 14.95 16.47 -54.08
N CYS A 200 15.24 15.52 -54.99
CA CYS A 200 15.94 14.28 -54.64
C CYS A 200 17.36 14.57 -54.13
N ARG A 201 18.08 15.51 -54.75
CA ARG A 201 19.41 15.95 -54.30
C ARG A 201 19.35 16.56 -52.90
N ASP A 202 18.41 17.48 -52.68
CA ASP A 202 18.23 18.12 -51.38
C ASP A 202 17.96 17.09 -50.27
N SER A 203 17.12 16.08 -50.54
CA SER A 203 16.87 14.97 -49.59
C SER A 203 18.14 14.14 -49.31
N VAL A 204 18.87 13.72 -50.34
CA VAL A 204 20.11 12.93 -50.16
C VAL A 204 21.17 13.72 -49.41
N ASP A 205 21.40 14.98 -49.78
CA ASP A 205 22.41 15.83 -49.13
C ASP A 205 22.05 16.13 -47.66
N ALA A 206 20.76 16.35 -47.37
CA ALA A 206 20.27 16.50 -46.00
C ALA A 206 20.46 15.21 -45.19
N ALA A 207 20.10 14.05 -45.74
CA ALA A 207 20.29 12.77 -45.08
C ALA A 207 21.76 12.47 -44.80
N ARG A 208 22.66 12.77 -45.73
CA ARG A 208 24.12 12.61 -45.54
C ARG A 208 24.66 13.51 -44.44
N ALA A 209 24.18 14.74 -44.34
CA ALA A 209 24.55 15.66 -43.26
C ALA A 209 24.08 15.13 -41.90
N THR A 210 22.82 14.70 -41.80
CA THR A 210 22.27 14.08 -40.58
C THR A 210 23.04 12.81 -40.19
N ALA A 211 23.39 11.97 -41.16
CA ALA A 211 24.13 10.74 -40.90
C ALA A 211 25.54 11.01 -40.41
N THR A 212 26.21 12.00 -41.00
CA THR A 212 27.54 12.47 -40.57
C THR A 212 27.50 12.91 -39.11
N GLU A 213 26.58 13.81 -38.75
CA GLU A 213 26.45 14.33 -37.37
C GLU A 213 26.10 13.21 -36.37
N THR A 214 25.16 12.32 -36.74
CA THR A 214 24.76 11.19 -35.90
C THR A 214 25.92 10.22 -35.64
N ILE A 215 26.69 9.86 -36.69
CA ILE A 215 27.81 8.93 -36.53
C ILE A 215 28.98 9.58 -35.78
N GLU A 216 29.27 10.87 -36.00
CA GLU A 216 30.26 11.62 -35.21
C GLU A 216 29.87 11.67 -33.72
N THR A 217 28.58 11.83 -33.42
CA THR A 217 28.04 11.73 -32.06
C THR A 217 28.27 10.33 -31.49
N ALA A 218 27.93 9.28 -32.24
CA ALA A 218 28.13 7.89 -31.81
C ALA A 218 29.61 7.57 -31.53
N ILE A 219 30.53 8.07 -32.37
CA ILE A 219 31.98 7.96 -32.15
C ILE A 219 32.35 8.60 -30.80
N GLU A 220 31.89 9.81 -30.52
CA GLU A 220 32.21 10.49 -29.27
C GLU A 220 31.60 9.78 -28.05
N THR A 221 30.36 9.27 -28.17
CA THR A 221 29.71 8.45 -27.13
C THR A 221 30.58 7.24 -26.77
N VAL A 222 31.08 6.48 -27.76
CA VAL A 222 31.95 5.33 -27.49
C VAL A 222 33.29 5.77 -26.87
N ARG A 223 33.84 6.92 -27.27
CA ARG A 223 35.05 7.48 -26.61
C ARG A 223 34.78 7.84 -25.16
N GLU A 224 33.64 8.45 -24.85
CA GLU A 224 33.25 8.81 -23.49
C GLU A 224 33.10 7.58 -22.60
N MET A 225 32.44 6.52 -23.10
CA MET A 225 32.34 5.24 -22.40
C MET A 225 33.72 4.65 -22.05
N GLY A 226 34.73 4.89 -22.89
CA GLY A 226 36.11 4.44 -22.66
C GLY A 226 36.94 5.31 -21.72
N ARG A 227 36.44 6.47 -21.23
CA ARG A 227 37.20 7.44 -20.42
C ARG A 227 37.10 7.25 -18.90
N GLY A 228 36.57 6.12 -18.42
CA GLY A 228 36.46 5.82 -16.98
C GLY A 228 37.81 5.62 -16.25
N ASP A 229 37.74 5.39 -14.94
CA ASP A 229 38.91 5.20 -14.07
C ASP A 229 39.80 4.01 -14.49
N GLN A 230 39.20 2.99 -15.11
CA GLN A 230 39.92 1.89 -15.75
C GLN A 230 39.97 2.10 -17.26
N ARG A 231 41.18 2.37 -17.76
CA ARG A 231 41.41 2.46 -19.20
C ARG A 231 41.34 1.05 -19.82
N PRO A 232 40.63 0.87 -20.95
CA PRO A 232 40.64 -0.39 -21.69
C PRO A 232 42.08 -0.81 -22.03
N ALA A 233 42.40 -2.09 -21.85
CA ALA A 233 43.70 -2.67 -22.22
C ALA A 233 43.98 -2.51 -23.72
N ASP A 234 42.94 -2.63 -24.56
CA ASP A 234 43.04 -2.47 -26.02
C ASP A 234 42.56 -1.09 -26.50
N SER A 235 42.84 -0.02 -25.75
CA SER A 235 42.42 1.35 -26.13
C SER A 235 42.89 1.76 -27.54
N ASP A 236 44.06 1.27 -27.96
CA ASP A 236 44.61 1.54 -29.29
C ASP A 236 43.87 0.79 -30.42
N ALA A 237 43.20 -0.33 -30.14
CA ALA A 237 42.36 -1.01 -31.11
C ALA A 237 41.02 -0.29 -31.26
N ILE A 238 40.42 0.11 -30.14
CA ILE A 238 39.16 0.86 -30.12
C ILE A 238 39.32 2.18 -30.88
N GLU A 239 40.37 2.96 -30.59
CA GLU A 239 40.57 4.24 -31.28
C GLU A 239 40.81 4.06 -32.78
N ARG A 240 41.49 2.97 -33.20
CA ARG A 240 41.66 2.66 -34.63
C ARG A 240 40.34 2.38 -35.33
N ASP A 241 39.43 1.66 -34.68
CA ASP A 241 38.11 1.36 -35.23
C ASP A 241 37.27 2.67 -35.33
N LEU A 242 37.38 3.56 -34.34
CA LEU A 242 36.73 4.89 -34.37
C LEU A 242 37.33 5.84 -35.43
N GLU A 243 38.64 5.82 -35.63
CA GLU A 243 39.30 6.54 -36.73
C GLU A 243 38.86 5.99 -38.09
N ALA A 244 38.74 4.67 -38.23
CA ALA A 244 38.23 4.04 -39.45
C ALA A 244 36.77 4.44 -39.74
N ALA A 245 35.95 4.59 -38.70
CA ALA A 245 34.58 5.10 -38.82
C ALA A 245 34.57 6.54 -39.35
N ALA A 246 35.38 7.44 -38.79
CA ALA A 246 35.49 8.82 -39.23
C ALA A 246 35.96 8.93 -40.70
N ASP A 247 36.93 8.11 -41.09
CA ASP A 247 37.40 8.02 -42.48
C ASP A 247 36.31 7.53 -43.45
N ALA A 248 35.46 6.59 -43.02
CA ALA A 248 34.33 6.09 -43.80
C ALA A 248 33.21 7.14 -43.95
N VAL A 249 32.91 7.90 -42.89
CA VAL A 249 32.01 9.06 -42.95
C VAL A 249 32.50 10.08 -43.99
N GLY A 250 33.80 10.39 -44.00
CA GLY A 250 34.41 11.29 -44.99
C GLY A 250 34.28 10.83 -46.45
N ARG A 251 34.00 9.54 -46.69
CA ARG A 251 33.74 8.95 -48.02
C ARG A 251 32.25 8.74 -48.32
N ASN A 252 31.34 9.11 -47.41
CA ASN A 252 29.90 8.79 -47.45
C ASN A 252 29.59 7.28 -47.38
N GLU A 253 30.47 6.48 -46.75
CA GLU A 253 30.31 5.04 -46.58
C GLU A 253 29.65 4.74 -45.21
N PHE A 254 28.45 5.26 -44.96
CA PHE A 254 27.83 5.25 -43.62
C PHE A 254 27.63 3.85 -43.02
N GLY A 255 27.31 2.84 -43.84
CA GLY A 255 27.20 1.46 -43.36
C GLY A 255 28.52 0.90 -42.80
N ALA A 256 29.65 1.21 -43.45
CA ALA A 256 30.98 0.81 -42.97
C ALA A 256 31.42 1.62 -41.73
N ALA A 257 31.03 2.90 -41.69
CA ALA A 257 31.27 3.74 -40.52
C ALA A 257 30.55 3.18 -39.28
N VAL A 258 29.26 2.87 -39.41
CA VAL A 258 28.46 2.25 -38.34
C VAL A 258 29.04 0.90 -37.91
N GLU A 259 29.41 0.04 -38.85
CA GLU A 259 30.07 -1.24 -38.53
C GLU A 259 31.33 -1.03 -37.68
N SER A 260 32.17 -0.06 -38.03
CA SER A 260 33.39 0.26 -37.28
C SER A 260 33.09 0.81 -35.88
N VAL A 261 32.05 1.65 -35.71
CA VAL A 261 31.60 2.13 -34.39
C VAL A 261 31.10 0.98 -33.52
N LEU A 262 30.32 0.05 -34.10
CA LEU A 262 29.79 -1.11 -33.38
C LEU A 262 30.90 -2.08 -32.96
N GLU A 263 31.91 -2.30 -33.81
CA GLU A 263 33.09 -3.09 -33.44
C GLU A 263 33.87 -2.46 -32.28
N ALA A 264 34.06 -1.13 -32.31
CA ALA A 264 34.69 -0.40 -31.22
C ALA A 264 33.91 -0.55 -29.90
N ARG A 265 32.58 -0.44 -29.97
CA ARG A 265 31.67 -0.65 -28.82
C ARG A 265 31.76 -2.07 -28.27
N ASP A 266 31.71 -3.09 -29.14
CA ASP A 266 31.76 -4.49 -28.72
C ASP A 266 33.09 -4.82 -28.04
N ARG A 267 34.22 -4.33 -28.57
CA ARG A 267 35.53 -4.48 -27.90
C ARG A 267 35.58 -3.82 -26.53
N LEU A 268 34.92 -2.66 -26.39
CA LEU A 268 34.84 -1.95 -25.12
C LEU A 268 34.01 -2.75 -24.11
N ARG A 269 32.84 -3.23 -24.54
CA ARG A 269 31.95 -4.08 -23.72
C ARG A 269 32.66 -5.34 -23.25
N ASP A 270 33.35 -6.04 -24.15
CA ASP A 270 34.03 -7.30 -23.83
C ASP A 270 35.12 -7.09 -22.76
N GLN A 271 35.84 -5.97 -22.81
CA GLN A 271 36.87 -5.63 -21.82
C GLN A 271 36.29 -5.27 -20.44
N PHE A 272 35.13 -4.61 -20.41
CA PHE A 272 34.50 -4.21 -19.17
C PHE A 272 33.65 -5.31 -18.54
N SER A 273 33.20 -6.32 -19.30
CA SER A 273 32.27 -7.36 -18.84
C SER A 273 32.64 -7.99 -17.49
N GLY A 274 33.88 -8.47 -17.35
CA GLY A 274 34.33 -9.09 -16.10
C GLY A 274 34.43 -8.12 -14.92
N SER A 275 34.78 -6.85 -15.17
CA SER A 275 34.85 -5.83 -14.12
C SER A 275 33.46 -5.33 -13.75
N PHE A 276 32.54 -5.25 -14.71
CA PHE A 276 31.14 -4.89 -14.51
C PHE A 276 30.42 -5.90 -13.61
N ASP A 277 30.50 -7.19 -13.93
CA ASP A 277 29.87 -8.22 -13.10
C ASP A 277 30.45 -8.21 -11.68
N ALA A 278 31.78 -8.09 -11.55
CA ALA A 278 32.43 -8.03 -10.23
C ALA A 278 32.02 -6.80 -9.40
N GLU A 279 31.93 -5.62 -10.02
CA GLU A 279 31.48 -4.40 -9.33
C GLU A 279 29.99 -4.44 -8.97
N ARG A 280 29.15 -4.99 -9.86
CA ARG A 280 27.72 -5.18 -9.60
C ARG A 280 27.51 -6.13 -8.41
N ASP A 281 28.17 -7.28 -8.44
CA ASP A 281 28.08 -8.29 -7.38
C ASP A 281 28.60 -7.74 -6.04
N ALA A 282 29.66 -6.91 -6.07
CA ALA A 282 30.17 -6.26 -4.87
C ALA A 282 29.15 -5.30 -4.25
N VAL A 283 28.50 -4.45 -5.06
CA VAL A 283 27.43 -3.54 -4.59
C VAL A 283 26.28 -4.32 -3.97
N LEU A 284 25.77 -5.34 -4.67
CA LEU A 284 24.66 -6.17 -4.17
C LEU A 284 25.03 -6.92 -2.88
N THR A 285 26.28 -7.38 -2.74
CA THR A 285 26.76 -8.01 -1.50
C THR A 285 26.71 -7.04 -0.31
N LEU A 286 26.95 -5.75 -0.53
CA LEU A 286 26.83 -4.74 0.54
C LEU A 286 25.35 -4.45 0.86
N VAL A 287 24.47 -4.42 -0.13
CA VAL A 287 23.02 -4.29 0.10
C VAL A 287 22.51 -5.47 0.94
N ASP A 288 22.84 -6.71 0.55
CA ASP A 288 22.50 -7.92 1.31
C ASP A 288 23.03 -7.83 2.76
N ALA A 289 24.25 -7.31 2.95
CA ALA A 289 24.82 -7.12 4.27
C ALA A 289 24.05 -6.10 5.12
N VAL A 290 23.46 -5.06 4.49
CA VAL A 290 22.61 -4.08 5.17
C VAL A 290 21.31 -4.73 5.65
N GLU A 291 20.67 -5.51 4.79
CA GLU A 291 19.43 -6.23 5.14
C GLU A 291 19.67 -7.22 6.29
N ASP A 292 20.74 -8.02 6.19
CA ASP A 292 21.14 -9.00 7.19
C ASP A 292 21.47 -8.36 8.56
N ALA A 293 22.06 -7.16 8.55
CA ALA A 293 22.49 -6.48 9.77
C ALA A 293 21.31 -5.96 10.63
N GLY A 294 20.08 -5.97 10.11
CA GLY A 294 18.88 -5.59 10.87
C GLY A 294 18.81 -4.11 11.26
N VAL A 295 19.60 -3.25 10.60
CA VAL A 295 19.72 -1.82 10.95
C VAL A 295 18.44 -1.03 10.73
N ALA A 296 17.55 -1.49 9.83
CA ALA A 296 16.32 -0.80 9.44
C ALA A 296 15.36 -0.51 10.61
N ALA A 297 15.42 -1.28 11.69
CA ALA A 297 14.60 -1.04 12.88
C ALA A 297 15.08 0.16 13.74
N HIS A 298 16.30 0.65 13.48
CA HIS A 298 17.02 1.57 14.37
C HIS A 298 17.49 2.86 13.68
N VAL A 299 17.32 2.98 12.36
CA VAL A 299 17.65 4.18 11.58
C VAL A 299 16.44 4.75 10.86
N ASP A 300 16.55 6.00 10.40
CA ASP A 300 15.50 6.64 9.61
C ASP A 300 15.28 5.93 8.27
N ALA A 301 14.02 5.88 7.82
CA ALA A 301 13.64 5.23 6.56
C ALA A 301 14.34 5.82 5.33
N GLU A 302 14.74 7.11 5.38
CA GLU A 302 15.45 7.78 4.29
C GLU A 302 16.78 7.06 3.93
N TYR A 303 17.47 6.46 4.90
CA TYR A 303 18.69 5.71 4.62
C TYR A 303 18.40 4.40 3.87
N ILE A 304 17.32 3.70 4.25
CA ILE A 304 16.91 2.44 3.61
C ILE A 304 16.40 2.72 2.19
N ASP A 305 15.56 3.74 2.02
CA ASP A 305 15.06 4.16 0.71
C ASP A 305 16.22 4.51 -0.27
N ALA A 306 17.28 5.14 0.24
CA ALA A 306 18.47 5.47 -0.56
C ALA A 306 19.27 4.22 -0.96
N ILE A 307 19.29 3.18 -0.12
CA ILE A 307 19.96 1.90 -0.43
C ILE A 307 19.14 1.11 -1.46
N ASP A 308 17.82 1.06 -1.30
CA ASP A 308 16.89 0.41 -2.25
C ASP A 308 16.93 1.08 -3.63
N GLU A 309 17.10 2.42 -3.69
CA GLU A 309 17.30 3.15 -4.95
C GLU A 309 18.58 2.69 -5.67
N VAL A 310 19.68 2.53 -4.92
CA VAL A 310 20.95 2.02 -5.46
C VAL A 310 20.77 0.58 -5.95
N GLU A 311 20.17 -0.30 -5.17
CA GLU A 311 19.92 -1.70 -5.55
C GLU A 311 19.08 -1.79 -6.83
N SER A 312 17.97 -1.05 -6.89
CA SER A 312 17.08 -1.02 -8.05
C SER A 312 17.79 -0.49 -9.30
N ALA A 313 18.61 0.55 -9.15
CA ALA A 313 19.39 1.10 -10.25
C ALA A 313 20.41 0.08 -10.77
N VAL A 314 21.17 -0.55 -9.88
CA VAL A 314 22.25 -1.48 -10.23
C VAL A 314 21.72 -2.81 -10.78
N THR A 315 20.59 -3.30 -10.27
CA THR A 315 19.91 -4.49 -10.81
C THR A 315 19.33 -4.26 -12.21
N GLY A 316 18.98 -3.01 -12.54
CA GLY A 316 18.53 -2.62 -13.87
C GLY A 316 19.65 -2.44 -14.91
N MET A 317 20.92 -2.51 -14.49
CA MET A 317 22.06 -2.40 -15.38
C MET A 317 22.46 -3.78 -15.90
N ASP A 318 22.36 -3.97 -17.22
CA ASP A 318 22.68 -5.24 -17.90
C ASP A 318 23.86 -5.12 -18.88
N SER A 319 24.43 -3.91 -19.02
CA SER A 319 25.50 -3.63 -19.99
C SER A 319 26.82 -3.37 -19.29
N ALA A 320 27.89 -4.02 -19.77
CA ALA A 320 29.24 -3.75 -19.29
C ALA A 320 29.71 -2.29 -19.49
N LEU A 321 29.02 -1.53 -20.35
CA LEU A 321 29.28 -0.12 -20.58
C LEU A 321 28.78 0.77 -19.42
N ASP A 322 27.91 0.23 -18.55
CA ASP A 322 27.39 0.92 -17.36
C ASP A 322 28.35 0.85 -16.16
N LEU A 323 29.54 0.25 -16.33
CA LEU A 323 30.55 0.09 -15.27
C LEU A 323 30.86 1.40 -14.52
N SER A 324 30.89 2.53 -15.22
CA SER A 324 31.14 3.84 -14.60
C SER A 324 29.98 4.29 -13.70
N GLU A 325 28.75 3.98 -14.09
CA GLU A 325 27.56 4.29 -13.29
C GLU A 325 27.47 3.33 -12.09
N VAL A 326 27.73 2.02 -12.26
CA VAL A 326 27.86 1.08 -11.13
C VAL A 326 28.91 1.57 -10.13
N SER A 327 30.07 2.03 -10.61
CA SER A 327 31.14 2.57 -9.76
C SER A 327 30.70 3.82 -8.98
N ARG A 328 29.88 4.69 -9.60
CA ARG A 328 29.27 5.83 -8.92
C ARG A 328 28.28 5.37 -7.85
N ARG A 329 27.37 4.46 -8.19
CA ARG A 329 26.38 3.89 -7.25
C ARG A 329 27.06 3.18 -6.07
N ARG A 330 28.18 2.51 -6.30
CA ARG A 330 29.03 1.94 -5.25
C ARG A 330 29.55 2.99 -4.27
N ALA A 331 30.02 4.13 -4.78
CA ALA A 331 30.51 5.22 -3.94
C ALA A 331 29.39 5.88 -3.14
N ASP A 332 28.21 6.04 -3.74
CA ASP A 332 27.02 6.54 -3.06
C ASP A 332 26.56 5.58 -1.96
N LEU A 333 26.48 4.27 -2.25
CA LEU A 333 26.14 3.24 -1.26
C LEU A 333 27.12 3.22 -0.09
N ARG A 334 28.43 3.28 -0.37
CA ARG A 334 29.47 3.32 0.66
C ARG A 334 29.23 4.49 1.61
N ARG A 335 28.92 5.67 1.06
CA ARG A 335 28.65 6.87 1.85
C ARG A 335 27.42 6.70 2.73
N THR A 336 26.31 6.23 2.15
CA THR A 336 25.06 5.97 2.89
C THR A 336 25.29 4.96 4.03
N CYS A 337 26.06 3.92 3.78
CA CYS A 337 26.43 2.92 4.80
C CYS A 337 27.23 3.53 5.96
N VAL A 338 28.17 4.44 5.67
CA VAL A 338 28.90 5.17 6.73
C VAL A 338 27.94 6.07 7.52
N ASP A 339 27.01 6.74 6.85
CA ASP A 339 26.00 7.59 7.51
C ASP A 339 25.05 6.76 8.41
N VAL A 340 24.70 5.54 8.01
CA VAL A 340 23.93 4.57 8.83
C VAL A 340 24.68 4.24 10.13
N VAL A 341 25.99 3.95 10.05
CA VAL A 341 26.80 3.68 11.25
C VAL A 341 26.86 4.89 12.17
N ALA A 342 27.05 6.10 11.60
CA ALA A 342 27.05 7.34 12.36
C ALA A 342 25.69 7.60 13.05
N ALA A 343 24.58 7.20 12.42
CA ALA A 343 23.25 7.28 13.01
C ALA A 343 23.10 6.29 14.17
N LEU A 344 23.49 5.03 14.00
CA LEU A 344 23.44 4.02 15.06
C LEU A 344 24.32 4.38 16.26
N GLU A 345 25.52 4.92 16.05
CA GLU A 345 26.40 5.41 17.13
C GLU A 345 25.72 6.51 17.95
N ARG A 346 25.03 7.44 17.28
CA ARG A 346 24.29 8.53 17.93
C ARG A 346 23.11 8.00 18.71
N THR A 347 22.29 7.14 18.11
CA THR A 347 21.15 6.52 18.77
C THR A 347 21.60 5.71 19.99
N LEU A 348 22.69 4.94 19.89
CA LEU A 348 23.25 4.22 21.03
C LEU A 348 23.65 5.18 22.15
N ALA A 349 24.34 6.28 21.82
CA ALA A 349 24.74 7.26 22.82
C ALA A 349 23.53 7.90 23.52
N GLU A 350 22.48 8.23 22.76
CA GLU A 350 21.22 8.79 23.27
C GLU A 350 20.48 7.81 24.20
N GLU A 351 20.47 6.52 23.89
CA GLU A 351 19.80 5.50 24.71
C GLU A 351 20.62 5.08 25.94
N VAL A 352 21.95 5.12 25.85
CA VAL A 352 22.85 4.81 26.98
C VAL A 352 22.85 5.92 28.04
N GLU A 353 22.65 7.18 27.65
CA GLU A 353 22.73 8.32 28.57
C GLU A 353 21.71 8.24 29.74
N PRO A 354 20.41 7.98 29.51
CA PRO A 354 19.45 7.74 30.59
C PRO A 354 19.82 6.56 31.50
N LEU A 355 20.40 5.49 30.94
CA LEU A 355 20.79 4.29 31.68
C LEU A 355 22.00 4.54 32.59
N ARG A 356 22.91 5.43 32.21
CA ARG A 356 24.04 5.86 33.06
C ARG A 356 23.60 6.73 34.23
N ASP A 357 22.59 7.55 34.03
CA ASP A 357 22.07 8.48 35.04
C ASP A 357 21.11 7.79 36.03
N ALA A 358 20.53 6.66 35.64
CA ALA A 358 19.61 5.89 36.47
C ALA A 358 20.33 5.08 37.57
N ASP A 359 19.70 5.00 38.75
CA ASP A 359 20.15 4.13 39.85
C ASP A 359 19.69 2.68 39.59
N LEU A 360 20.48 1.95 38.81
CA LEU A 360 20.16 0.59 38.35
C LEU A 360 20.74 -0.49 39.29
N PRO A 361 19.97 -1.55 39.63
CA PRO A 361 20.47 -2.66 40.41
C PRO A 361 21.66 -3.37 39.73
N PRO A 362 22.62 -3.92 40.51
CA PRO A 362 23.73 -4.67 39.96
C PRO A 362 23.29 -5.82 39.04
N GLY A 363 23.86 -5.87 37.84
CA GLY A 363 23.62 -6.95 36.88
C GLY A 363 22.31 -6.82 36.07
N TYR A 364 21.57 -5.71 36.19
CA TYR A 364 20.41 -5.43 35.32
C TYR A 364 20.83 -4.96 33.91
N TYR A 365 21.78 -4.04 33.86
CA TYR A 365 22.35 -3.50 32.63
C TYR A 365 23.87 -3.43 32.75
N ALA A 366 24.55 -3.84 31.68
CA ALA A 366 25.98 -3.64 31.50
C ALA A 366 26.17 -2.85 30.21
N GLU A 367 26.81 -1.69 30.33
CA GLU A 367 27.07 -0.84 29.17
C GLU A 367 27.92 -1.60 28.13
N PRO A 368 27.47 -1.67 26.87
CA PRO A 368 28.18 -2.40 25.83
C PRO A 368 29.53 -1.73 25.55
N ALA A 369 30.57 -2.52 25.32
CA ALA A 369 31.94 -2.01 25.15
C ALA A 369 32.09 -1.02 23.98
N ILE A 370 31.24 -1.15 22.96
CA ILE A 370 31.21 -0.28 21.79
C ILE A 370 30.59 1.10 22.07
N ALA A 371 29.97 1.31 23.24
CA ALA A 371 29.40 2.59 23.62
C ALA A 371 30.51 3.65 23.76
N GLY A 372 30.47 4.67 22.91
CA GLY A 372 31.47 5.73 22.86
C GLY A 372 32.71 5.41 22.02
N GLU A 373 32.73 4.28 21.31
CA GLU A 373 33.65 4.07 20.18
C GLU A 373 33.18 4.88 18.95
N THR A 374 34.10 5.14 18.01
CA THR A 374 33.81 5.86 16.76
C THR A 374 34.39 5.07 15.60
N PHE A 375 33.51 4.45 14.82
CA PHE A 375 33.80 3.57 13.70
C PHE A 375 33.77 4.30 12.35
N VAL A 376 33.16 5.49 12.27
CA VAL A 376 33.10 6.30 11.03
C VAL A 376 34.49 6.51 10.42
N ASP A 377 35.44 7.03 11.20
CA ASP A 377 36.82 7.27 10.74
C ASP A 377 37.54 5.96 10.33
N GLU A 378 37.20 4.85 10.98
CA GLU A 378 37.75 3.52 10.65
C GLU A 378 37.26 3.07 9.28
N LEU A 379 35.95 3.13 9.04
CA LEU A 379 35.30 2.71 7.80
C LEU A 379 35.68 3.59 6.61
N GLU A 380 35.78 4.91 6.80
CA GLU A 380 36.24 5.84 5.76
C GLU A 380 37.68 5.54 5.30
N GLY A 381 38.51 5.00 6.19
CA GLY A 381 39.90 4.61 5.91
C GLY A 381 40.06 3.31 5.12
N ILE A 382 38.99 2.54 4.86
CA ILE A 382 39.05 1.29 4.12
C ILE A 382 38.82 1.54 2.63
N ASP A 383 39.87 1.44 1.83
CA ASP A 383 39.82 1.61 0.36
C ASP A 383 39.29 0.37 -0.38
N ASP A 384 39.52 -0.82 0.19
CA ASP A 384 39.12 -2.09 -0.40
C ASP A 384 37.65 -2.37 -0.10
N PHE A 385 36.83 -2.47 -1.15
CA PHE A 385 35.38 -2.50 -0.99
C PHE A 385 34.86 -3.80 -0.34
N GLU A 386 35.46 -4.95 -0.65
CA GLU A 386 35.10 -6.23 -0.01
C GLU A 386 35.39 -6.19 1.50
N ARG A 387 36.58 -5.69 1.87
CA ARG A 387 36.94 -5.49 3.27
C ARG A 387 36.07 -4.43 3.96
N PHE A 388 35.67 -3.38 3.25
CA PHE A 388 34.74 -2.38 3.76
C PHE A 388 33.42 -3.04 4.11
N THR A 389 32.85 -3.85 3.20
CA THR A 389 31.59 -4.55 3.41
C THR A 389 31.64 -5.49 4.62
N GLU A 390 32.69 -6.30 4.75
CA GLU A 390 32.86 -7.21 5.89
C GLU A 390 32.93 -6.44 7.22
N ARG A 391 33.74 -5.37 7.27
CA ARG A 391 33.90 -4.58 8.49
C ARG A 391 32.66 -3.76 8.82
N TRP A 392 31.99 -3.21 7.81
CA TRP A 392 30.74 -2.48 7.97
C TRP A 392 29.67 -3.38 8.60
N ARG A 393 29.51 -4.61 8.07
CA ARG A 393 28.55 -5.58 8.59
C ARG A 393 28.79 -5.90 10.07
N GLU A 394 30.03 -6.21 10.44
CA GLU A 394 30.40 -6.52 11.83
C GLU A 394 30.05 -5.36 12.79
N VAL A 395 30.38 -4.13 12.39
CA VAL A 395 30.11 -2.93 13.18
C VAL A 395 28.61 -2.66 13.26
N ALA A 396 27.90 -2.73 12.13
CA ALA A 396 26.47 -2.47 12.04
C ALA A 396 25.65 -3.47 12.86
N GLU A 397 25.95 -4.77 12.75
CA GLU A 397 25.30 -5.82 13.57
C GLU A 397 25.52 -5.58 15.06
N SER A 398 26.76 -5.27 15.46
CA SER A 398 27.11 -5.00 16.87
C SER A 398 26.40 -3.75 17.40
N LEU A 399 26.33 -2.69 16.60
CA LEU A 399 25.64 -1.45 16.96
C LEU A 399 24.12 -1.63 17.01
N ALA A 400 23.52 -2.31 16.03
CA ALA A 400 22.09 -2.57 16.01
C ALA A 400 21.64 -3.38 17.24
N ASP A 401 22.37 -4.44 17.60
CA ASP A 401 22.09 -5.25 18.81
C ASP A 401 22.24 -4.41 20.09
N ALA A 402 23.28 -3.59 20.17
CA ALA A 402 23.50 -2.70 21.30
C ALA A 402 22.41 -1.62 21.41
N VAL A 403 21.99 -1.01 20.30
CA VAL A 403 20.90 -0.04 20.25
C VAL A 403 19.58 -0.69 20.65
N GLY A 404 19.25 -1.86 20.10
CA GLY A 404 18.03 -2.58 20.47
C GLY A 404 17.97 -2.93 21.95
N THR A 405 19.10 -3.39 22.52
CA THR A 405 19.23 -3.68 23.96
C THR A 405 19.12 -2.40 24.79
N ALA A 406 19.88 -1.35 24.45
CA ALA A 406 19.88 -0.10 25.19
C ALA A 406 18.51 0.59 25.15
N SER A 407 17.88 0.70 23.98
CA SER A 407 16.56 1.31 23.81
C SER A 407 15.48 0.58 24.61
N THR A 408 15.50 -0.76 24.59
CA THR A 408 14.58 -1.57 25.41
C THR A 408 14.75 -1.27 26.89
N LYS A 409 15.99 -1.28 27.39
CA LYS A 409 16.29 -1.01 28.81
C LYS A 409 15.96 0.44 29.19
N ALA A 410 16.29 1.40 28.33
CA ALA A 410 16.05 2.82 28.57
C ALA A 410 14.55 3.12 28.63
N ALA A 411 13.75 2.52 27.74
CA ALA A 411 12.29 2.60 27.79
C ALA A 411 11.72 2.02 29.08
N VAL A 412 12.23 0.85 29.54
CA VAL A 412 11.81 0.23 30.80
C VAL A 412 12.13 1.12 31.99
N VAL A 413 13.34 1.66 32.05
CA VAL A 413 13.78 2.56 33.12
C VAL A 413 12.99 3.86 33.13
N GLY A 414 12.73 4.44 31.96
CA GLY A 414 11.98 5.70 31.81
C GLY A 414 10.51 5.58 32.20
N ALA A 415 9.89 4.41 32.02
CA ALA A 415 8.49 4.14 32.36
C ALA A 415 8.32 3.35 33.67
N TYR A 416 9.42 3.03 34.38
CA TYR A 416 9.40 2.11 35.52
C TYR A 416 8.43 2.55 36.61
N ASP A 417 8.46 3.84 36.99
CA ASP A 417 7.67 4.34 38.11
C ASP A 417 6.15 4.22 37.83
N ASP A 418 5.73 4.39 36.57
CA ASP A 418 4.32 4.25 36.16
C ASP A 418 3.85 2.78 36.21
N VAL A 419 4.74 1.84 35.90
CA VAL A 419 4.43 0.40 35.85
C VAL A 419 4.58 -0.28 37.21
N ALA A 420 5.52 0.19 38.05
CA ALA A 420 5.78 -0.37 39.37
C ALA A 420 4.53 -0.31 40.27
N GLU A 421 3.77 0.79 40.22
CA GLU A 421 2.49 0.92 40.95
C GLU A 421 1.45 -0.13 40.49
N THR A 422 1.46 -0.49 39.20
CA THR A 422 0.55 -1.52 38.67
C THR A 422 1.00 -2.92 39.12
N ILE A 423 2.31 -3.20 39.10
CA ILE A 423 2.86 -4.46 39.61
C ILE A 423 2.52 -4.63 41.10
N GLU A 424 2.64 -3.58 41.91
CA GLU A 424 2.29 -3.60 43.33
C GLU A 424 0.79 -3.91 43.54
N ALA A 425 -0.08 -3.23 42.80
CA ALA A 425 -1.53 -3.41 42.91
C ALA A 425 -1.96 -4.84 42.50
N GLU A 426 -1.40 -5.37 41.41
CA GLU A 426 -1.72 -6.72 40.96
C GLU A 426 -1.14 -7.77 41.94
N LEU A 427 0.09 -7.61 42.44
CA LEU A 427 0.64 -8.50 43.47
C LEU A 427 -0.24 -8.55 44.73
N GLU A 428 -0.81 -7.41 45.15
CA GLU A 428 -1.71 -7.36 46.32
C GLU A 428 -3.08 -8.01 46.03
N ALA A 429 -3.60 -7.84 44.81
CA ALA A 429 -4.91 -8.34 44.42
C ALA A 429 -4.92 -9.86 44.14
N SER A 430 -3.99 -10.34 43.30
CA SER A 430 -3.99 -11.70 42.75
C SER A 430 -2.92 -12.60 43.38
N GLY A 431 -1.90 -12.03 44.03
CA GLY A 431 -0.76 -12.77 44.55
C GLY A 431 0.25 -13.24 43.49
N GLU A 432 0.03 -12.92 42.21
CA GLU A 432 1.01 -13.13 41.13
C GLU A 432 0.81 -12.14 39.98
N VAL A 433 1.91 -11.74 39.34
CA VAL A 433 1.87 -10.84 38.17
C VAL A 433 2.56 -11.50 37.00
N THR A 434 1.85 -11.56 35.88
CA THR A 434 2.31 -12.10 34.60
C THR A 434 2.51 -10.99 33.56
N ASP A 435 2.96 -11.36 32.37
CA ASP A 435 3.10 -10.45 31.24
C ASP A 435 1.77 -9.88 30.75
N ASP A 436 0.69 -10.68 30.78
CA ASP A 436 -0.65 -10.26 30.35
C ASP A 436 -1.30 -9.21 31.27
N ASP A 437 -0.83 -9.10 32.52
CA ASP A 437 -1.36 -8.17 33.53
C ASP A 437 -0.79 -6.75 33.37
N LEU A 438 0.31 -6.58 32.64
CA LEU A 438 0.98 -5.30 32.47
C LEU A 438 0.66 -4.66 31.11
N PRO A 439 0.20 -3.39 31.07
CA PRO A 439 -0.19 -2.70 29.83
C PRO A 439 1.03 -2.18 29.05
N VAL A 440 2.11 -2.96 28.97
CA VAL A 440 3.39 -2.57 28.36
C VAL A 440 3.95 -3.68 27.50
N ARG A 441 4.91 -3.32 26.64
CA ARG A 441 5.71 -4.30 25.88
C ARG A 441 6.93 -4.67 26.70
N ASN A 442 7.46 -5.88 26.52
CA ASN A 442 8.61 -6.40 27.27
C ASN A 442 8.33 -6.41 28.79
N ALA A 443 7.15 -6.90 29.19
CA ALA A 443 6.73 -6.97 30.58
C ALA A 443 7.74 -7.75 31.46
N ASP A 444 8.40 -8.76 30.90
CA ASP A 444 9.49 -9.52 31.52
C ASP A 444 10.65 -8.64 32.01
N GLU A 445 10.99 -7.58 31.27
CA GLU A 445 12.03 -6.63 31.65
C GLU A 445 11.62 -5.73 32.82
N PHE A 446 10.33 -5.34 32.87
CA PHE A 446 9.77 -4.61 34.01
C PHE A 446 9.72 -5.48 35.27
N LEU A 447 9.24 -6.72 35.15
CA LEU A 447 9.22 -7.69 36.25
C LEU A 447 10.63 -8.01 36.75
N GLY A 448 11.58 -8.18 35.83
CA GLY A 448 13.00 -8.39 36.13
C GLY A 448 13.66 -7.23 36.85
N LEU A 449 13.32 -5.98 36.49
CA LEU A 449 13.80 -4.78 37.19
C LEU A 449 13.17 -4.66 38.57
N TYR A 450 11.85 -4.90 38.68
CA TYR A 450 11.12 -4.85 39.95
C TYR A 450 11.63 -5.88 40.96
N TYR A 451 11.84 -7.12 40.53
CA TYR A 451 12.43 -8.20 41.35
C TYR A 451 13.80 -7.80 41.95
N ARG A 452 14.64 -7.11 41.19
CA ARG A 452 15.98 -6.69 41.66
C ARG A 452 15.94 -5.49 42.59
N ARG A 453 14.91 -4.65 42.50
CA ARG A 453 14.75 -3.46 43.34
C ARG A 453 14.05 -3.76 44.67
N ASN A 454 13.19 -4.78 44.70
CA ASN A 454 12.36 -5.08 45.86
C ASN A 454 12.77 -6.39 46.53
N GLU A 455 13.08 -6.34 47.82
CA GLU A 455 13.24 -7.54 48.64
C GLU A 455 11.85 -8.15 48.94
N GLY A 456 11.72 -9.48 48.91
CA GLY A 456 10.48 -10.17 49.27
C GLY A 456 9.56 -10.58 48.11
N VAL A 457 10.05 -10.48 46.87
CA VAL A 457 9.40 -11.08 45.69
C VAL A 457 10.33 -12.11 45.04
N GLU A 458 9.73 -13.10 44.39
CA GLU A 458 10.41 -14.13 43.60
C GLU A 458 9.96 -14.03 42.15
N LEU A 459 10.92 -14.19 41.23
CA LEU A 459 10.68 -14.21 39.79
C LEU A 459 11.10 -15.57 39.24
N ASP A 460 10.19 -16.26 38.58
CA ASP A 460 10.53 -17.40 37.72
C ASP A 460 10.97 -16.85 36.35
N PRO A 461 12.23 -17.06 35.91
CA PRO A 461 12.70 -16.55 34.63
C PRO A 461 12.28 -17.43 33.44
N ASP A 462 11.86 -18.68 33.66
CA ASP A 462 11.43 -19.59 32.59
C ASP A 462 9.96 -19.36 32.22
N VAL A 463 9.17 -18.81 33.16
CA VAL A 463 7.81 -18.32 32.95
C VAL A 463 7.73 -16.98 33.69
N PRO A 464 7.72 -15.82 33.01
CA PRO A 464 7.91 -14.49 33.62
C PRO A 464 6.74 -14.13 34.54
N VAL A 465 6.76 -14.73 35.73
CA VAL A 465 5.74 -14.61 36.77
C VAL A 465 6.43 -14.14 38.03
N LEU A 466 5.99 -13.01 38.52
CA LEU A 466 6.44 -12.43 39.77
C LEU A 466 5.47 -12.82 40.88
N ARG A 467 5.98 -13.32 42.00
CA ARG A 467 5.19 -13.69 43.18
C ARG A 467 5.79 -13.05 44.43
N PRO A 468 5.01 -12.89 45.51
CA PRO A 468 5.59 -12.77 46.84
C PRO A 468 6.56 -13.94 47.08
N GLY A 469 7.72 -13.68 47.68
CA GLY A 469 8.70 -14.73 48.02
C GLY A 469 8.20 -15.65 49.14
N ASP A 470 9.09 -16.34 49.87
CA ASP A 470 8.72 -17.10 51.08
C ASP A 470 7.96 -16.20 52.09
N VAL A 471 6.64 -16.16 51.98
CA VAL A 471 5.75 -15.42 52.86
C VAL A 471 5.51 -16.29 54.09
N GLU A 472 5.63 -15.70 55.28
CA GLU A 472 5.25 -16.42 56.51
C GLU A 472 3.76 -16.79 56.42
N THR A 473 3.46 -18.09 56.54
CA THR A 473 2.07 -18.59 56.59
C THR A 473 1.62 -18.77 58.04
N HIS A 474 0.34 -18.56 58.28
CA HIS A 474 -0.29 -18.61 59.59
C HIS A 474 -1.64 -19.34 59.54
N ASP A 475 -2.00 -19.98 60.64
CA ASP A 475 -3.35 -20.54 60.81
C ASP A 475 -4.31 -19.42 61.25
N LEU A 476 -5.44 -19.29 60.55
CA LEU A 476 -6.53 -18.38 60.91
C LEU A 476 -7.71 -19.19 61.45
N SER A 477 -7.97 -19.09 62.76
CA SER A 477 -9.16 -19.70 63.37
C SER A 477 -10.33 -18.72 63.36
N VAL A 478 -11.51 -19.19 62.96
CA VAL A 478 -12.75 -18.40 62.98
C VAL A 478 -13.76 -19.08 63.90
N ASP A 479 -14.11 -18.38 64.98
CA ASP A 479 -15.13 -18.76 65.93
C ASP A 479 -16.46 -18.13 65.50
N VAL A 480 -17.45 -18.98 65.24
CA VAL A 480 -18.79 -18.60 64.80
C VAL A 480 -19.76 -18.78 65.95
N ALA A 481 -20.52 -17.74 66.28
CA ALA A 481 -21.59 -17.77 67.27
C ALA A 481 -22.91 -17.24 66.69
N TYR A 482 -24.04 -17.67 67.25
CA TYR A 482 -25.36 -17.11 67.00
C TYR A 482 -25.89 -16.51 68.31
N GLU A 483 -26.53 -15.35 68.24
CA GLU A 483 -27.09 -14.63 69.40
C GLU A 483 -27.99 -15.53 70.28
N ARG A 484 -28.70 -16.50 69.66
CA ARG A 484 -29.56 -17.46 70.35
C ARG A 484 -29.38 -18.89 69.83
N GLY A 485 -29.48 -19.83 70.77
CA GLY A 485 -29.46 -21.26 70.45
C GLY A 485 -30.74 -21.74 69.76
N GLY A 486 -30.58 -22.70 68.84
CA GLY A 486 -31.71 -23.24 68.08
C GLY A 486 -31.48 -24.61 67.47
N THR A 487 -32.13 -24.85 66.34
CA THR A 487 -31.88 -26.00 65.46
C THR A 487 -30.42 -26.01 65.00
N LYS A 488 -29.94 -27.17 64.56
CA LYS A 488 -28.59 -27.28 64.01
C LYS A 488 -28.56 -26.54 62.66
N ARG A 489 -27.59 -25.66 62.46
CA ARG A 489 -27.37 -24.82 61.27
C ARG A 489 -25.96 -25.05 60.72
N THR A 490 -25.74 -24.65 59.48
CA THR A 490 -24.44 -24.73 58.79
C THR A 490 -24.08 -23.34 58.29
N ALA A 491 -23.09 -22.72 58.91
CA ALA A 491 -22.51 -21.48 58.41
C ALA A 491 -21.44 -21.78 57.35
N THR A 492 -21.37 -20.97 56.30
CA THR A 492 -20.33 -21.04 55.26
C THR A 492 -19.42 -19.83 55.44
N LEU A 493 -18.11 -20.06 55.48
CA LEU A 493 -17.08 -19.02 55.62
C LEU A 493 -16.19 -19.07 54.38
N SER A 494 -16.05 -17.96 53.67
CA SER A 494 -15.17 -17.82 52.52
C SER A 494 -14.10 -16.79 52.83
N LEU A 495 -12.83 -17.16 52.67
CA LEU A 495 -11.68 -16.27 52.84
C LEU A 495 -11.00 -16.10 51.48
N SER A 496 -10.93 -14.86 50.98
CA SER A 496 -10.33 -14.54 49.68
C SER A 496 -9.42 -13.31 49.77
N GLY A 497 -8.29 -13.33 49.05
CA GLY A 497 -7.35 -12.22 48.96
C GLY A 497 -5.89 -12.69 48.95
N SER A 498 -4.95 -11.83 48.54
CA SER A 498 -3.50 -12.13 48.55
C SER A 498 -3.14 -13.50 47.92
N GLY A 499 -3.84 -13.89 46.83
CA GLY A 499 -3.64 -15.17 46.12
C GLY A 499 -4.13 -16.44 46.84
N TYR A 500 -4.84 -16.32 47.97
CA TYR A 500 -5.43 -17.44 48.71
C TYR A 500 -6.95 -17.34 48.72
N ASP A 501 -7.60 -18.43 48.33
CA ASP A 501 -9.07 -18.57 48.28
C ASP A 501 -9.45 -19.94 48.85
N GLU A 502 -10.18 -19.93 49.95
CA GLU A 502 -10.68 -21.17 50.57
C GLU A 502 -12.05 -20.96 51.22
N THR A 503 -12.87 -22.01 51.19
CA THR A 503 -14.18 -22.04 51.84
C THR A 503 -14.23 -23.12 52.91
N ALA A 504 -14.72 -22.76 54.08
CA ALA A 504 -14.96 -23.67 55.20
C ALA A 504 -16.43 -23.66 55.63
N THR A 505 -16.88 -24.74 56.28
CA THR A 505 -18.25 -24.81 56.81
C THR A 505 -18.25 -25.17 58.29
N VAL A 506 -19.13 -24.54 59.06
CA VAL A 506 -19.26 -24.74 60.50
C VAL A 506 -20.68 -25.17 60.84
N GLU A 507 -20.83 -26.41 61.29
CA GLU A 507 -22.10 -26.94 61.75
C GLU A 507 -22.29 -26.73 63.26
N THR A 508 -23.22 -25.87 63.68
CA THR A 508 -23.48 -25.61 65.12
C THR A 508 -24.95 -25.30 65.46
N ARG A 509 -25.28 -25.36 66.76
CA ARG A 509 -26.57 -24.89 67.31
C ARG A 509 -26.48 -23.51 67.97
N VAL A 510 -25.28 -23.11 68.40
CA VAL A 510 -25.01 -21.89 69.18
C VAL A 510 -23.64 -21.34 68.82
N ALA A 511 -22.58 -22.13 68.97
CA ALA A 511 -21.21 -21.72 68.65
C ALA A 511 -20.37 -22.87 68.10
N GLY A 512 -19.48 -22.59 67.17
CA GLY A 512 -18.56 -23.54 66.54
C GLY A 512 -17.30 -22.82 66.07
N SER A 513 -16.31 -23.58 65.58
CA SER A 513 -15.03 -23.01 65.15
C SER A 513 -14.53 -23.74 63.90
N THR A 514 -13.89 -23.02 62.98
CA THR A 514 -13.10 -23.60 61.89
C THR A 514 -11.70 -22.99 61.85
N THR A 515 -10.81 -23.55 61.06
CA THR A 515 -9.47 -22.99 60.83
C THR A 515 -9.11 -23.10 59.36
N PHE A 516 -8.68 -21.98 58.79
CA PHE A 516 -7.99 -21.89 57.51
C PHE A 516 -6.49 -22.08 57.79
N ALA A 517 -5.88 -23.05 57.14
CA ALA A 517 -4.48 -23.42 57.37
C ALA A 517 -3.57 -22.80 56.31
N ASP A 518 -2.31 -22.56 56.68
CA ASP A 518 -1.28 -22.06 55.77
C ASP A 518 -1.67 -20.76 55.02
N VAL A 519 -2.42 -19.86 55.68
CA VAL A 519 -2.83 -18.58 55.10
C VAL A 519 -1.63 -17.64 55.05
N PRO A 520 -1.24 -17.11 53.89
CA PRO A 520 -0.15 -16.14 53.80
C PRO A 520 -0.40 -14.89 54.67
N ALA A 521 0.67 -14.23 55.11
CA ALA A 521 0.51 -12.94 55.77
C ALA A 521 -0.01 -11.89 54.76
N GLY A 522 -1.13 -11.24 55.08
CA GLY A 522 -1.83 -10.38 54.11
C GLY A 522 -3.17 -9.84 54.59
N SER A 523 -3.85 -9.14 53.69
CA SER A 523 -5.22 -8.65 53.89
C SER A 523 -6.20 -9.54 53.11
N TYR A 524 -7.31 -9.89 53.74
CA TYR A 524 -8.29 -10.85 53.26
C TYR A 524 -9.72 -10.34 53.48
N ALA A 525 -10.61 -10.67 52.56
CA ALA A 525 -12.05 -10.55 52.76
C ALA A 525 -12.58 -11.87 53.34
N LEU A 526 -13.24 -11.78 54.50
CA LEU A 526 -13.94 -12.89 55.13
C LEU A 526 -15.45 -12.68 54.98
N GLU A 527 -16.09 -13.52 54.18
CA GLU A 527 -17.53 -13.58 54.01
C GLU A 527 -18.09 -14.73 54.82
N ALA A 528 -19.13 -14.47 55.61
CA ALA A 528 -19.75 -15.43 56.50
C ALA A 528 -21.25 -15.48 56.28
N GLU A 529 -21.73 -16.60 55.73
CA GLU A 529 -23.15 -16.87 55.51
C GLU A 529 -23.71 -17.71 56.67
N PRO A 530 -24.82 -17.31 57.31
CA PRO A 530 -25.34 -17.99 58.51
C PRO A 530 -26.08 -19.30 58.22
N GLY A 531 -26.48 -19.57 56.97
CA GLY A 531 -27.26 -20.75 56.60
C GLY A 531 -28.68 -20.81 57.20
N ASP A 532 -29.16 -19.70 57.77
CA ASP A 532 -30.51 -19.49 58.30
C ASP A 532 -30.87 -18.02 58.09
N ASP A 533 -31.93 -17.77 57.32
CA ASP A 533 -32.35 -16.42 56.88
C ASP A 533 -32.86 -15.55 58.03
N ALA A 534 -33.05 -16.10 59.23
CA ALA A 534 -33.30 -15.32 60.43
C ALA A 534 -32.08 -14.52 60.90
N PHE A 535 -30.88 -14.75 60.34
CA PHE A 535 -29.64 -14.10 60.73
C PHE A 535 -28.98 -13.38 59.55
N ALA A 536 -28.26 -12.30 59.84
CA ALA A 536 -27.56 -11.50 58.82
C ALA A 536 -26.26 -12.19 58.34
N PRO A 537 -25.91 -12.15 57.04
CA PRO A 537 -24.54 -12.41 56.61
C PRO A 537 -23.58 -11.35 57.14
N ILE A 538 -22.30 -11.71 57.26
CA ILE A 538 -21.24 -10.81 57.74
C ILE A 538 -20.11 -10.79 56.72
N GLU A 539 -19.73 -9.60 56.29
CA GLU A 539 -18.53 -9.35 55.48
C GLU A 539 -17.54 -8.55 56.31
N ARG A 540 -16.27 -8.99 56.34
CA ARG A 540 -15.23 -8.36 57.16
C ARG A 540 -13.86 -8.42 56.51
N GLU A 541 -13.14 -7.31 56.52
CA GLU A 541 -11.73 -7.30 56.19
C GLU A 541 -10.89 -7.81 57.38
N VAL A 542 -9.96 -8.72 57.08
CA VAL A 542 -9.12 -9.45 58.01
C VAL A 542 -7.67 -9.26 57.62
N ARG A 543 -6.83 -8.88 58.59
CA ARG A 543 -5.38 -8.87 58.42
C ARG A 543 -4.77 -10.07 59.14
N VAL A 544 -3.99 -10.86 58.41
CA VAL A 544 -3.24 -12.00 58.94
C VAL A 544 -1.76 -11.60 59.02
N ASP A 545 -1.26 -11.40 60.23
CA ASP A 545 0.15 -11.07 60.54
C ASP A 545 0.73 -11.98 61.64
N GLY A 546 0.03 -13.09 61.92
CA GLY A 546 0.34 -14.11 62.91
C GLY A 546 -0.85 -15.05 63.09
N GLY A 547 -0.69 -16.08 63.92
CA GLY A 547 -1.80 -16.95 64.33
C GLY A 547 -2.92 -16.12 64.97
N THR A 548 -4.06 -16.00 64.27
CA THR A 548 -5.14 -15.07 64.59
C THR A 548 -6.44 -15.84 64.84
N THR A 549 -7.23 -15.37 65.79
CA THR A 549 -8.57 -15.89 66.04
C THR A 549 -9.59 -14.77 65.86
N ILE A 550 -10.61 -15.03 65.04
CA ILE A 550 -11.66 -14.06 64.71
C ILE A 550 -12.98 -14.58 65.22
N GLU A 551 -13.67 -13.75 65.99
CA GLU A 551 -15.02 -14.03 66.45
C GLU A 551 -16.02 -13.36 65.51
N ILE A 552 -16.95 -14.14 65.01
CA ILE A 552 -18.10 -13.73 64.22
C ILE A 552 -19.36 -14.12 64.98
N GLU A 553 -20.22 -13.15 65.26
CA GLU A 553 -21.50 -13.37 65.92
C GLU A 553 -22.64 -12.97 64.98
N PHE A 554 -23.40 -13.97 64.53
CA PHE A 554 -24.62 -13.77 63.76
C PHE A 554 -25.74 -13.24 64.66
N SER A 555 -26.18 -12.02 64.37
CA SER A 555 -27.30 -11.37 65.05
C SER A 555 -28.62 -11.70 64.36
N GLU A 556 -29.68 -11.91 65.15
CA GLU A 556 -31.01 -12.19 64.62
C GLU A 556 -31.57 -10.93 63.95
N GLN A 557 -32.04 -11.04 62.72
CA GLN A 557 -32.70 -9.96 62.01
C GLN A 557 -34.19 -9.96 62.31
N SER A 558 -34.74 -8.77 62.59
CA SER A 558 -36.18 -8.57 62.66
C SER A 558 -36.84 -8.94 61.32
N LEU A 559 -38.13 -9.28 61.36
CA LEU A 559 -38.87 -9.61 60.13
C LEU A 559 -38.75 -8.49 59.09
N ARG A 560 -38.82 -7.22 59.53
CA ARG A 560 -38.64 -6.05 58.68
C ARG A 560 -37.27 -6.03 58.03
N GLU A 561 -36.19 -6.17 58.79
CA GLU A 561 -34.82 -6.14 58.24
C GLU A 561 -34.63 -7.22 57.17
N ARG A 562 -35.17 -8.42 57.40
CA ARG A 562 -35.11 -9.54 56.45
C ARG A 562 -35.87 -9.26 55.16
N VAL A 563 -37.15 -8.87 55.25
CA VAL A 563 -38.00 -8.72 54.06
C VAL A 563 -37.80 -7.40 53.32
N CYS A 564 -37.13 -6.42 53.94
CA CYS A 564 -36.78 -5.14 53.33
C CYS A 564 -35.35 -5.09 52.79
N ALA A 565 -34.50 -6.10 53.05
CA ALA A 565 -33.08 -6.10 52.66
C ALA A 565 -32.87 -5.81 51.16
N ASP A 566 -33.71 -6.40 50.30
CA ASP A 566 -33.64 -6.23 48.83
C ASP A 566 -34.57 -5.14 48.28
N THR A 567 -35.15 -4.30 49.16
CA THR A 567 -36.05 -3.22 48.74
C THR A 567 -35.34 -1.86 48.85
N ASP A 568 -34.90 -1.33 47.70
CA ASP A 568 -34.24 -0.01 47.60
C ASP A 568 -35.13 1.20 47.96
N THR A 569 -36.42 0.97 48.23
CA THR A 569 -37.41 2.04 48.50
C THR A 569 -37.80 2.04 49.97
N ASP A 570 -37.66 3.18 50.64
CA ASP A 570 -38.11 3.34 52.03
C ASP A 570 -39.64 3.32 52.11
N MET A 571 -40.20 2.14 52.41
CA MET A 571 -41.65 1.97 52.55
C MET A 571 -42.23 2.82 53.69
N GLY A 572 -41.42 3.28 54.65
CA GLY A 572 -41.84 4.17 55.72
C GLY A 572 -42.31 5.53 55.17
N GLU A 573 -41.68 6.04 54.12
CA GLU A 573 -42.06 7.31 53.49
C GLU A 573 -43.42 7.21 52.78
N HIS A 574 -43.73 6.05 52.21
CA HIS A 574 -44.96 5.79 51.47
C HIS A 574 -46.11 5.27 52.34
N LEU A 575 -45.81 4.82 53.57
CA LEU A 575 -46.81 4.25 54.46
C LEU A 575 -47.97 5.21 54.73
N SER A 576 -47.70 6.51 54.88
CA SER A 576 -48.76 7.50 55.15
C SER A 576 -49.81 7.62 54.04
N GLU A 577 -49.45 7.34 52.79
CA GLU A 577 -50.36 7.34 51.64
C GLU A 577 -51.13 6.02 51.53
N LEU A 578 -50.48 4.91 51.82
CA LEU A 578 -51.02 3.56 51.67
C LEU A 578 -51.83 3.10 52.89
N ARG A 579 -51.55 3.66 54.07
CA ARG A 579 -52.18 3.32 55.36
C ARG A 579 -53.70 3.29 55.32
N PRO A 580 -54.43 4.28 54.77
CA PRO A 580 -55.90 4.25 54.78
C PRO A 580 -56.48 3.00 54.08
N ARG A 581 -55.77 2.47 53.08
CA ARG A 581 -56.20 1.27 52.36
C ARG A 581 -55.86 -0.01 53.13
N LEU A 582 -54.74 -0.04 53.84
CA LEU A 582 -54.37 -1.15 54.72
C LEU A 582 -55.30 -1.23 55.93
N GLU A 583 -55.64 -0.09 56.53
CA GLU A 583 -56.62 0.02 57.62
C GLU A 583 -58.01 -0.46 57.16
N GLU A 584 -58.46 -0.07 55.97
CA GLU A 584 -59.74 -0.54 55.40
C GLU A 584 -59.76 -2.07 55.24
N LEU A 585 -58.70 -2.65 54.67
CA LEU A 585 -58.58 -4.12 54.52
C LEU A 585 -58.56 -4.83 55.88
N PHE A 586 -57.87 -4.25 56.86
CA PHE A 586 -57.78 -4.79 58.21
C PHE A 586 -59.11 -4.70 58.96
N GLU A 587 -59.84 -3.59 58.84
CA GLU A 587 -61.18 -3.43 59.44
C GLU A 587 -62.19 -4.42 58.85
N ASP A 588 -62.07 -4.76 57.57
CA ASP A 588 -62.95 -5.69 56.87
C ASP A 588 -62.64 -7.17 57.18
N GLU A 589 -61.37 -7.56 57.15
CA GLU A 589 -60.93 -8.98 57.22
C GLU A 589 -60.30 -9.36 58.57
N GLY A 590 -60.04 -8.39 59.47
CA GLY A 590 -59.38 -8.58 60.77
C GLY A 590 -57.90 -8.98 60.70
N HIS A 591 -57.33 -8.99 59.50
CA HIS A 591 -55.90 -9.18 59.23
C HIS A 591 -55.59 -8.63 57.84
N VAL A 592 -54.30 -8.44 57.52
CA VAL A 592 -53.85 -8.14 56.16
C VAL A 592 -52.68 -9.03 55.83
N SER A 593 -52.69 -9.65 54.64
CA SER A 593 -51.60 -10.51 54.19
C SER A 593 -51.10 -10.17 52.79
N THR A 594 -49.88 -10.62 52.46
CA THR A 594 -49.31 -10.49 51.12
C THR A 594 -50.06 -11.30 50.06
N ALA A 595 -50.92 -12.25 50.46
CA ALA A 595 -51.82 -12.97 49.56
C ALA A 595 -53.01 -12.11 49.08
N MET A 596 -53.31 -11.02 49.79
CA MET A 596 -54.37 -10.08 49.42
C MET A 596 -53.91 -9.13 48.30
N GLU A 597 -54.88 -8.51 47.62
CA GLU A 597 -54.59 -7.46 46.63
C GLU A 597 -54.17 -6.16 47.33
N LEU A 598 -52.86 -5.98 47.50
CA LEU A 598 -52.27 -4.81 48.14
C LEU A 598 -51.99 -3.69 47.13
N PRO A 599 -52.01 -2.41 47.55
CA PRO A 599 -51.77 -1.25 46.68
C PRO A 599 -50.29 -1.04 46.33
N VAL A 600 -49.49 -2.11 46.26
CA VAL A 600 -48.06 -2.10 45.89
C VAL A 600 -47.72 -3.32 45.04
N ARG A 601 -46.53 -3.31 44.42
CA ARG A 601 -46.02 -4.51 43.72
C ARG A 601 -45.81 -5.64 44.73
N SER A 602 -46.04 -6.87 44.32
CA SER A 602 -45.87 -8.06 45.17
C SER A 602 -44.48 -8.16 45.82
N ALA A 603 -43.43 -7.72 45.13
CA ALA A 603 -42.06 -7.68 45.67
C ALA A 603 -41.88 -6.71 46.85
N HIS A 604 -42.73 -5.67 46.97
CA HIS A 604 -42.66 -4.67 48.03
C HIS A 604 -43.69 -4.91 49.14
N ALA A 605 -44.66 -5.79 48.91
CA ALA A 605 -45.73 -6.10 49.85
C ALA A 605 -45.22 -6.63 51.20
N PRO A 606 -44.27 -7.59 51.26
CA PRO A 606 -43.68 -8.04 52.53
C PRO A 606 -43.08 -6.90 53.36
N CYS A 607 -42.25 -6.05 52.74
CA CYS A 607 -41.63 -4.90 53.40
C CYS A 607 -42.66 -3.86 53.85
N LEU A 608 -43.65 -3.53 53.00
CA LEU A 608 -44.73 -2.62 53.37
C LEU A 608 -45.49 -3.12 54.61
N LEU A 609 -45.88 -4.39 54.65
CA LEU A 609 -46.63 -4.96 55.75
C LEU A 609 -45.80 -5.03 57.05
N ALA A 610 -44.53 -5.41 56.97
CA ALA A 610 -43.63 -5.42 58.13
C ALA A 610 -43.42 -4.01 58.72
N VAL A 611 -43.20 -3.01 57.85
CA VAL A 611 -43.06 -1.59 58.27
C VAL A 611 -44.36 -1.06 58.86
N TRP A 612 -45.51 -1.39 58.25
CA TRP A 612 -46.81 -0.98 58.76
C TRP A 612 -47.09 -1.56 60.14
N ALA A 613 -46.88 -2.86 60.32
CA ALA A 613 -47.10 -3.54 61.59
C ALA A 613 -46.26 -2.93 62.72
N GLU A 614 -44.96 -2.72 62.47
CA GLU A 614 -44.07 -2.08 63.45
C GLU A 614 -44.48 -0.65 63.77
N THR A 615 -44.89 0.14 62.76
CA THR A 615 -45.22 1.56 62.94
C THR A 615 -46.53 1.74 63.72
N ASP A 616 -47.54 0.92 63.42
CA ASP A 616 -48.90 1.09 63.96
C ASP A 616 -49.17 0.13 65.14
N GLY A 617 -48.19 -0.69 65.53
CA GLY A 617 -48.23 -1.54 66.72
C GLY A 617 -49.01 -2.85 66.55
N TYR A 618 -49.11 -3.35 65.32
CA TYR A 618 -49.63 -4.68 65.02
C TYR A 618 -48.52 -5.73 65.08
N ASP A 619 -48.91 -7.00 65.22
CA ASP A 619 -47.98 -8.12 65.11
C ASP A 619 -47.90 -8.58 63.65
N ALA A 620 -46.71 -8.95 63.19
CA ALA A 620 -46.48 -9.50 61.86
C ALA A 620 -45.70 -10.81 61.94
N THR A 621 -46.08 -11.77 61.10
CA THR A 621 -45.41 -13.08 61.03
C THR A 621 -45.35 -13.57 59.59
N GLU A 622 -44.35 -14.39 59.29
CA GLU A 622 -44.21 -15.10 58.03
C GLU A 622 -44.86 -16.49 58.13
N THR A 623 -45.60 -16.89 57.11
CA THR A 623 -46.20 -18.23 56.99
C THR A 623 -45.21 -19.23 56.40
N GLY A 624 -45.53 -20.52 56.48
CA GLY A 624 -44.67 -21.58 55.89
C GLY A 624 -44.52 -21.49 54.37
N ASP A 625 -45.36 -20.70 53.69
CA ASP A 625 -45.34 -20.45 52.25
C ASP A 625 -44.67 -19.10 51.89
N GLY A 626 -44.05 -18.41 52.87
CA GLY A 626 -43.36 -17.14 52.68
C GLY A 626 -44.26 -15.90 52.63
N GLU A 627 -45.53 -16.02 53.06
CA GLU A 627 -46.47 -14.91 53.08
C GLU A 627 -46.36 -14.12 54.39
N ILE A 628 -46.39 -12.80 54.33
CA ILE A 628 -46.42 -11.96 55.54
C ILE A 628 -47.86 -11.66 55.92
N VAL A 629 -48.21 -11.92 57.18
CA VAL A 629 -49.53 -11.69 57.76
C VAL A 629 -49.41 -10.73 58.93
N VAL A 630 -50.16 -9.63 58.87
CA VAL A 630 -50.31 -8.62 59.93
C VAL A 630 -51.64 -8.85 60.65
N PHE A 631 -51.60 -8.93 61.98
CA PHE A 631 -52.75 -9.24 62.82
C PHE A 631 -52.66 -8.51 64.17
N GLU A 632 -53.77 -8.43 64.91
CA GLU A 632 -53.80 -7.88 66.27
C GLU A 632 -53.72 -9.04 67.28
N ARG A 633 -52.63 -9.12 68.07
CA ARG A 633 -52.43 -10.19 69.06
C ARG A 633 -53.54 -10.23 70.11
N ASP A 634 -54.02 -9.07 70.58
CA ASP A 634 -55.14 -8.97 71.52
C ASP A 634 -56.44 -9.56 70.95
N GLN A 635 -56.65 -9.47 69.63
CA GLN A 635 -57.79 -10.10 68.97
C GLN A 635 -57.60 -11.63 68.92
N LEU A 636 -56.44 -12.10 68.49
CA LEU A 636 -56.11 -13.53 68.45
C LEU A 636 -56.24 -14.17 69.83
N GLU A 637 -55.74 -13.52 70.88
CA GLU A 637 -55.85 -13.99 72.27
C GLU A 637 -57.31 -14.06 72.73
N ARG A 638 -58.14 -13.06 72.39
CA ARG A 638 -59.59 -13.07 72.70
C ARG A 638 -60.32 -14.20 71.97
N GLU A 639 -60.01 -14.44 70.70
CA GLU A 639 -60.57 -15.52 69.89
C GLU A 639 -60.21 -16.88 70.49
N LEU A 640 -58.93 -17.11 70.77
CA LEU A 640 -58.44 -18.33 71.41
C LEU A 640 -59.03 -18.54 72.81
N THR A 641 -59.14 -17.48 73.62
CA THR A 641 -59.78 -17.53 74.94
C THR A 641 -61.26 -17.90 74.84
N ASN A 642 -61.99 -17.35 73.85
CA ASN A 642 -63.38 -17.70 73.62
C ASN A 642 -63.54 -19.17 73.18
N VAL A 643 -62.61 -19.69 72.38
CA VAL A 643 -62.56 -21.11 72.00
C VAL A 643 -62.36 -21.98 73.24
N VAL A 644 -61.34 -21.67 74.04
CA VAL A 644 -61.02 -22.40 75.28
C VAL A 644 -62.18 -22.37 76.28
N ARG A 645 -62.92 -21.27 76.37
CA ARG A 645 -63.98 -21.07 77.37
C ARG A 645 -65.35 -21.64 76.97
N TYR A 646 -65.68 -21.59 75.69
CA TYR A 646 -67.06 -21.87 75.23
C TYR A 646 -67.16 -23.01 74.21
N ASN A 647 -66.05 -23.42 73.59
CA ASN A 647 -66.04 -24.38 72.48
C ASN A 647 -65.15 -25.61 72.72
N LEU A 648 -64.53 -25.73 73.91
CA LEU A 648 -63.80 -26.93 74.34
C LEU A 648 -64.33 -27.44 75.69
N GLU A 649 -64.69 -28.72 75.74
CA GLU A 649 -64.97 -29.42 76.99
C GLU A 649 -63.70 -30.09 77.57
N PRO A 650 -63.62 -30.34 78.89
CA PRO A 650 -62.46 -31.01 79.49
C PRO A 650 -62.20 -32.39 78.86
N GLY A 651 -60.97 -32.60 78.36
CA GLY A 651 -60.55 -33.82 77.66
C GLY A 651 -60.90 -33.85 76.16
N GLU A 652 -61.52 -32.81 75.63
CA GLU A 652 -61.74 -32.62 74.19
C GLU A 652 -60.49 -32.03 73.53
N ARG A 653 -60.26 -32.40 72.27
CA ARG A 653 -59.14 -31.91 71.45
C ARG A 653 -59.70 -31.21 70.22
N LEU A 654 -59.21 -29.99 69.97
CA LEU A 654 -59.52 -29.24 68.77
C LEU A 654 -58.25 -29.13 67.92
N SER A 655 -58.30 -29.61 66.68
CA SER A 655 -57.16 -29.54 65.77
C SER A 655 -56.83 -28.09 65.41
N PHE A 656 -55.57 -27.79 65.12
CA PHE A 656 -55.18 -26.45 64.65
C PHE A 656 -55.90 -26.11 63.33
N ASP A 657 -56.11 -27.09 62.44
CA ASP A 657 -56.84 -26.88 61.19
C ASP A 657 -58.31 -26.47 61.43
N ASP A 658 -58.98 -27.09 62.42
CA ASP A 658 -60.35 -26.71 62.78
C ASP A 658 -60.41 -25.36 63.49
N LEU A 659 -59.38 -25.04 64.27
CA LEU A 659 -59.22 -23.78 64.97
C LEU A 659 -59.02 -22.62 63.99
N GLU A 660 -58.08 -22.78 63.05
CA GLU A 660 -57.80 -21.85 61.96
C GLU A 660 -59.04 -21.64 61.07
N ARG A 661 -59.76 -22.72 60.71
CA ARG A 661 -60.88 -22.63 59.75
C ARG A 661 -62.16 -22.01 60.32
N ASN A 662 -62.46 -22.26 61.60
CA ASN A 662 -63.79 -21.95 62.14
C ASN A 662 -63.77 -20.87 63.23
N PHE A 663 -62.61 -20.54 63.79
CA PHE A 663 -62.54 -19.69 64.99
C PHE A 663 -61.54 -18.55 64.91
N LEU A 664 -60.48 -18.67 64.12
CA LEU A 664 -59.51 -17.60 63.95
C LEU A 664 -59.86 -16.73 62.76
N THR A 665 -59.71 -15.43 62.94
CA THR A 665 -59.85 -14.45 61.87
C THR A 665 -58.57 -14.31 61.04
N ALA A 666 -57.39 -14.43 61.66
CA ALA A 666 -56.10 -14.31 60.97
C ALA A 666 -55.45 -15.69 60.69
N PRO A 667 -54.92 -15.93 59.47
CA PRO A 667 -54.21 -17.16 59.10
C PRO A 667 -52.77 -17.12 59.63
N VAL A 668 -52.62 -17.23 60.95
CA VAL A 668 -51.30 -17.20 61.61
C VAL A 668 -50.67 -18.60 61.69
N PRO A 669 -49.33 -18.71 61.65
CA PRO A 669 -48.64 -19.98 61.80
C PRO A 669 -48.96 -20.64 63.14
N ARG A 670 -48.96 -21.98 63.15
CA ARG A 670 -49.15 -22.79 64.37
C ARG A 670 -48.14 -22.47 65.47
N SER A 671 -46.95 -21.94 65.16
CA SER A 671 -45.99 -21.45 66.16
C SER A 671 -46.55 -20.26 66.96
N VAL A 672 -47.19 -19.30 66.28
CA VAL A 672 -47.84 -18.14 66.89
C VAL A 672 -49.04 -18.56 67.74
N ILE A 673 -49.87 -19.49 67.23
CA ILE A 673 -51.00 -20.05 68.00
C ILE A 673 -50.49 -20.74 69.27
N ARG A 674 -49.41 -21.52 69.16
CA ARG A 674 -48.80 -22.19 70.32
C ARG A 674 -48.24 -21.20 71.33
N ASP A 675 -47.64 -20.10 70.88
CA ASP A 675 -47.12 -19.03 71.73
C ASP A 675 -48.26 -18.41 72.56
N VAL A 676 -49.33 -17.97 71.90
CA VAL A 676 -50.49 -17.37 72.59
C VAL A 676 -51.20 -18.38 73.51
N ILE A 677 -51.29 -19.66 73.11
CA ILE A 677 -51.84 -20.70 74.00
C ILE A 677 -50.91 -20.99 75.18
N ALA A 678 -49.59 -20.86 75.04
CA ALA A 678 -48.66 -21.00 76.15
C ALA A 678 -48.89 -19.89 77.18
N ASP A 679 -49.11 -18.65 76.74
CA ASP A 679 -49.49 -17.54 77.61
C ASP A 679 -50.83 -17.81 78.32
N LEU A 680 -51.84 -18.28 77.57
CA LEU A 680 -53.15 -18.64 78.14
C LEU A 680 -53.12 -19.83 79.09
N SER A 681 -52.13 -20.73 78.95
CA SER A 681 -51.99 -21.92 79.80
C SER A 681 -51.73 -21.59 81.28
N GLU A 682 -51.26 -20.37 81.55
CA GLU A 682 -51.05 -19.87 82.91
C GLU A 682 -52.39 -19.59 83.63
N GLU A 683 -53.44 -19.21 82.89
CA GLU A 683 -54.74 -18.81 83.43
C GLU A 683 -55.87 -19.81 83.17
N HIS A 684 -55.78 -20.55 82.07
CA HIS A 684 -56.73 -21.57 81.65
C HIS A 684 -55.99 -22.90 81.48
N SER A 685 -56.54 -24.01 81.98
CA SER A 685 -55.88 -25.33 81.93
C SER A 685 -55.78 -25.91 80.51
N VAL A 686 -55.21 -25.19 79.55
CA VAL A 686 -55.07 -25.57 78.13
C VAL A 686 -53.62 -25.94 77.84
N THR A 687 -53.40 -26.90 76.95
CA THR A 687 -52.07 -27.27 76.45
C THR A 687 -52.12 -27.48 74.95
N THR A 688 -50.98 -27.35 74.29
CA THR A 688 -50.82 -27.80 72.91
C THR A 688 -50.21 -29.21 72.91
N SER A 689 -50.71 -30.09 72.05
CA SER A 689 -50.24 -31.48 71.92
C SER A 689 -50.30 -31.90 70.46
N GLY A 690 -49.14 -32.05 69.83
CA GLY A 690 -49.03 -32.33 68.41
C GLY A 690 -49.62 -31.21 67.55
N ASP A 691 -50.72 -31.52 66.87
CA ASP A 691 -51.47 -30.69 65.93
C ASP A 691 -52.80 -30.17 66.49
N ALA A 692 -53.00 -30.21 67.82
CA ALA A 692 -54.24 -29.80 68.46
C ALA A 692 -54.01 -29.04 69.77
N ILE A 693 -55.04 -28.28 70.19
CA ILE A 693 -55.18 -27.75 71.55
C ILE A 693 -56.09 -28.68 72.36
N GLU A 694 -55.79 -28.84 73.65
CA GLU A 694 -56.51 -29.72 74.57
C GLU A 694 -56.73 -29.02 75.91
N LEU A 695 -57.98 -29.00 76.38
CA LEU A 695 -58.32 -28.51 77.71
C LEU A 695 -58.17 -29.67 78.72
N LYS A 696 -57.28 -29.50 79.70
CA LYS A 696 -56.94 -30.50 80.73
C LYS A 696 -57.97 -30.61 81.84
#